data_AF-A0A0R1U9Y5-F1
#
_entry.id   AF-A0A0R1U9Y5-F1
#
_cell.length_a   1.000
_cell.length_b   1.000
_cell.length_c   1.000
_cell.angle_alpha   90.00
_cell.angle_beta   90.00
_cell.angle_gamma   90.00
#
_symmetry.space_group_name_H-M   'P 1'
#
loop_
_entity.id
_entity.type
_entity.pdbx_description
1 polymer ?
#
loop_
_entity_poly.entity_id
_entity_poly.type
_entity_poly.pdbx_seq_one_letter_code
_entity_poly.pdbx_strand_id
1 'polypeptide(L)'
;MKAKRTKRLLHSRRKVQVAERTTYIGNDNHLHLNFASFDEVKKEGQKSALNKIRRKTIKTELEQYQHNNSKHIRLKPYYDAHIPVHWIGIVSDVTIPNKFDKLEGSILIDKIATEDHEELFDYHIWLNVTAIKMLVKKNNQKLSVGDYIEGISYVVPYESSGISKYGLGATVILNCGIFTGKVKAETLISNYERGDDWVLDMENSTAGQEARDKYEIGEFNPDSVEELAGHVSCTYQPSRYNKFQERLINDEKIVNAAPLPLVSKALQTYTAEVQSVFAKRIFQDDEITFEPTISLNKVINEHGRLISKSTIIPYPEQLAAIGLVPEDSKINFKAIGSQKHEQLFEIQAATIDDNIKDEMKMIPQDAEALAGYLLYIDNRPDNIQTKSGQKCLEKFFDWARENDIIPSSLRTTDKAWDSTATYTGAELAQYLKFPVSWIDNLVWQDMLIPIDDQVNIEDMKFAGTEIDKLHEIQQANTEFLAKEVNRRYHFYRAKDIAEIVDLSVYQVAGMIVNTGYKSFNKYYGENVLKIIKNKVERKPIMQHSRTKDLLNRFGTNRSGVVVKREIPKDKSIKILQTTEPEEVATPTVAQKPTVEQVTEVIVSKAEVGEEKTEPEKIETSEVEETAEVVQATEPAEVTPEADLEPEQVVEDKHDSNSRLVLITQSGKYYTTQFANEEKAEEFMCDSLLPGELNRFIKAQDVKTGKVRHISVRAILEWSME
;
A
#
# COMPACT_ATOMS: atom_id res chain seq x y z
N MET A 1 -22.27 -14.01 -61.76
CA MET A 1 -23.06 -13.30 -60.71
C MET A 1 -22.32 -13.32 -59.36
N LYS A 2 -21.61 -12.25 -58.94
CA LYS A 2 -21.06 -12.15 -57.57
C LYS A 2 -21.29 -10.79 -56.89
N ALA A 3 -20.83 -9.67 -57.47
CA ALA A 3 -20.83 -8.35 -56.81
C ALA A 3 -22.18 -7.84 -56.23
N LYS A 4 -23.31 -7.98 -56.96
CA LYS A 4 -24.63 -7.50 -56.49
C LYS A 4 -25.11 -8.19 -55.19
N ARG A 5 -24.67 -9.42 -54.89
CA ARG A 5 -25.05 -10.14 -53.66
C ARG A 5 -24.27 -9.61 -52.46
N THR A 6 -22.98 -9.32 -52.63
CA THR A 6 -22.12 -8.71 -51.60
C THR A 6 -22.55 -7.29 -51.25
N LYS A 7 -22.89 -6.44 -52.24
CA LYS A 7 -23.43 -5.10 -51.97
C LYS A 7 -24.77 -5.16 -51.22
N ARG A 8 -25.66 -6.12 -51.52
CA ARG A 8 -26.89 -6.33 -50.72
C ARG A 8 -26.59 -6.77 -49.28
N LEU A 9 -25.62 -7.65 -49.05
CA LEU A 9 -25.20 -8.06 -47.70
C LEU A 9 -24.57 -6.93 -46.88
N LEU A 10 -23.82 -6.03 -47.52
CA LEU A 10 -23.28 -4.83 -46.87
C LEU A 10 -24.38 -3.81 -46.53
N HIS A 11 -25.34 -3.58 -47.43
CA HIS A 11 -26.48 -2.71 -47.14
C HIS A 11 -27.47 -3.32 -46.13
N SER A 12 -27.65 -4.64 -46.08
CA SER A 12 -28.45 -5.27 -45.02
C SER A 12 -27.73 -5.20 -43.67
N ARG A 13 -26.40 -5.35 -43.60
CA ARG A 13 -25.64 -5.09 -42.37
C ARG A 13 -25.78 -3.63 -41.91
N ARG A 14 -25.62 -2.65 -42.81
CA ARG A 14 -25.85 -1.22 -42.47
C ARG A 14 -27.28 -0.92 -42.00
N LYS A 15 -28.31 -1.61 -42.52
CA LYS A 15 -29.69 -1.45 -42.04
C LYS A 15 -29.98 -2.14 -40.69
N VAL A 16 -29.10 -3.00 -40.20
CA VAL A 16 -29.22 -3.63 -38.86
C VAL A 16 -28.55 -2.78 -37.77
N GLN A 17 -27.74 -1.76 -38.12
CA GLN A 17 -27.13 -0.82 -37.15
C GLN A 17 -28.10 0.20 -36.54
N VAL A 18 -29.42 -0.02 -36.67
CA VAL A 18 -30.49 0.75 -35.99
C VAL A 18 -31.41 -0.20 -35.20
N ALA A 19 -30.99 -1.45 -34.99
CA ALA A 19 -31.67 -2.35 -34.07
C ALA A 19 -31.34 -1.95 -32.63
N GLU A 20 -32.37 -1.48 -31.91
CA GLU A 20 -32.45 -1.39 -30.46
C GLU A 20 -31.33 -0.61 -29.74
N ARG A 21 -31.60 0.69 -29.48
CA ARG A 21 -31.14 1.31 -28.23
C ARG A 21 -31.84 0.61 -27.07
N THR A 22 -31.29 -0.50 -26.60
CA THR A 22 -31.63 -1.04 -25.28
C THR A 22 -31.27 -0.01 -24.22
N THR A 23 -32.26 0.48 -23.48
CA THR A 23 -32.03 1.30 -22.29
C THR A 23 -31.43 0.40 -21.21
N TYR A 24 -30.11 0.30 -21.20
CA TYR A 24 -29.40 -0.59 -20.29
C TYR A 24 -29.29 0.04 -18.90
N ILE A 25 -30.02 -0.53 -17.95
CA ILE A 25 -29.89 -0.27 -16.51
C ILE A 25 -29.65 -1.64 -15.88
N GLY A 26 -28.38 -2.00 -15.67
CA GLY A 26 -28.03 -3.34 -15.17
C GLY A 26 -26.54 -3.60 -15.03
N ASN A 27 -25.98 -3.29 -13.86
CA ASN A 27 -24.80 -3.96 -13.32
C ASN A 27 -23.54 -4.02 -14.21
N ASP A 28 -23.05 -2.86 -14.67
CA ASP A 28 -21.68 -2.76 -15.20
C ASP A 28 -20.62 -3.09 -14.12
N ASN A 29 -20.99 -2.95 -12.85
CA ASN A 29 -20.18 -3.18 -11.65
C ASN A 29 -19.92 -4.66 -11.31
N HIS A 30 -20.18 -5.61 -12.22
CA HIS A 30 -20.00 -7.06 -12.00
C HIS A 30 -19.44 -7.77 -13.24
N LEU A 31 -18.76 -8.89 -13.03
CA LEU A 31 -18.24 -9.75 -14.10
C LEU A 31 -19.24 -10.87 -14.42
N HIS A 32 -19.88 -10.82 -15.60
CA HIS A 32 -20.78 -11.90 -16.02
C HIS A 32 -20.06 -12.96 -16.86
N LEU A 33 -20.18 -14.23 -16.44
CA LEU A 33 -19.56 -15.37 -17.11
C LEU A 33 -20.46 -15.97 -18.19
N ASN A 34 -20.14 -15.65 -19.44
CA ASN A 34 -20.69 -16.34 -20.59
C ASN A 34 -19.97 -17.68 -20.80
N PHE A 35 -20.74 -18.76 -20.84
CA PHE A 35 -20.23 -20.13 -21.02
C PHE A 35 -20.95 -20.83 -22.18
N ALA A 36 -20.29 -21.82 -22.78
CA ALA A 36 -20.92 -22.74 -23.73
C ALA A 36 -21.48 -23.96 -22.98
N SER A 37 -22.71 -24.38 -23.29
CA SER A 37 -23.23 -25.62 -22.71
C SER A 37 -22.47 -26.85 -23.24
N PHE A 38 -22.32 -27.89 -22.42
CA PHE A 38 -21.66 -29.13 -22.85
C PHE A 38 -22.34 -29.76 -24.09
N ASP A 39 -23.66 -29.61 -24.23
CA ASP A 39 -24.39 -30.08 -25.42
C ASP A 39 -24.11 -29.23 -26.67
N GLU A 40 -23.91 -27.91 -26.56
CA GLU A 40 -23.42 -27.09 -27.68
C GLU A 40 -21.99 -27.46 -28.08
N VAL A 41 -21.10 -27.66 -27.12
CA VAL A 41 -19.71 -28.08 -27.37
C VAL A 41 -19.68 -29.44 -28.10
N LYS A 42 -20.56 -30.38 -27.70
CA LYS A 42 -20.71 -31.70 -28.33
C LYS A 42 -21.37 -31.64 -29.71
N LYS A 43 -22.29 -30.69 -29.94
CA LYS A 43 -23.10 -30.58 -31.18
C LYS A 43 -22.43 -29.73 -32.27
N GLU A 44 -21.84 -28.60 -31.90
CA GLU A 44 -21.19 -27.67 -32.85
C GLU A 44 -19.67 -27.89 -32.93
N GLY A 45 -19.10 -28.64 -31.99
CA GLY A 45 -17.66 -28.77 -31.81
C GLY A 45 -17.07 -27.60 -31.02
N GLN A 46 -16.07 -27.89 -30.19
CA GLN A 46 -15.40 -26.93 -29.27
C GLN A 46 -15.00 -25.62 -29.97
N LYS A 47 -14.40 -25.69 -31.17
CA LYS A 47 -14.02 -24.51 -31.97
C LYS A 47 -15.20 -23.58 -32.27
N SER A 48 -16.36 -24.13 -32.67
CA SER A 48 -17.54 -23.31 -32.97
C SER A 48 -18.11 -22.71 -31.68
N ALA A 49 -18.40 -23.57 -30.70
CA ALA A 49 -19.09 -23.21 -29.47
C ALA A 49 -18.33 -22.14 -28.67
N LEU A 50 -17.02 -22.31 -28.47
CA LEU A 50 -16.23 -21.35 -27.68
C LEU A 50 -16.05 -20.01 -28.42
N ASN A 51 -15.78 -20.00 -29.74
CA ASN A 51 -15.70 -18.73 -30.49
C ASN A 51 -17.08 -18.04 -30.65
N LYS A 52 -18.18 -18.79 -30.65
CA LYS A 52 -19.56 -18.27 -30.62
C LYS A 52 -19.80 -17.53 -29.29
N ILE A 53 -19.39 -18.11 -28.16
CA ILE A 53 -19.49 -17.48 -26.85
C ILE A 53 -18.52 -16.30 -26.70
N ARG A 54 -17.25 -16.40 -27.10
CA ARG A 54 -16.31 -15.26 -27.11
C ARG A 54 -16.91 -14.04 -27.84
N ARG A 55 -17.50 -14.24 -29.02
CA ARG A 55 -18.15 -13.18 -29.80
C ARG A 55 -19.51 -12.72 -29.24
N LYS A 56 -20.04 -13.37 -28.20
CA LYS A 56 -21.09 -12.83 -27.32
C LYS A 56 -20.43 -11.92 -26.28
N THR A 57 -19.41 -12.40 -25.56
CA THR A 57 -18.67 -11.65 -24.53
C THR A 57 -18.19 -10.28 -25.03
N ILE A 58 -17.59 -10.22 -26.23
CA ILE A 58 -17.13 -8.97 -26.90
C ILE A 58 -18.25 -7.92 -27.03
N LYS A 59 -19.52 -8.33 -27.13
CA LYS A 59 -20.66 -7.44 -27.38
C LYS A 59 -21.47 -7.10 -26.13
N THR A 60 -21.31 -7.87 -25.06
CA THR A 60 -22.20 -7.82 -23.88
C THR A 60 -21.44 -7.45 -22.62
N GLU A 61 -20.19 -7.87 -22.47
CA GLU A 61 -19.45 -7.71 -21.21
C GLU A 61 -18.31 -6.69 -21.28
N LEU A 62 -17.65 -6.53 -22.43
CA LEU A 62 -16.56 -5.56 -22.59
C LEU A 62 -17.02 -4.14 -22.30
N GLU A 63 -16.12 -3.35 -21.75
CA GLU A 63 -16.34 -1.98 -21.32
C GLU A 63 -16.74 -1.06 -22.49
N GLN A 64 -17.72 -0.18 -22.21
CA GLN A 64 -18.31 0.77 -23.13
C GLN A 64 -18.26 2.21 -22.59
N TYR A 65 -17.84 2.44 -21.34
CA TYR A 65 -17.86 3.74 -20.67
C TYR A 65 -16.51 4.10 -20.05
N GLN A 66 -16.23 5.41 -19.97
CA GLN A 66 -14.94 5.91 -19.52
C GLN A 66 -14.93 6.22 -18.01
N HIS A 67 -14.57 5.23 -17.20
CA HIS A 67 -14.47 5.32 -15.73
C HIS A 67 -13.26 6.14 -15.23
N ASN A 68 -13.17 7.42 -15.62
CA ASN A 68 -12.02 8.30 -15.36
C ASN A 68 -11.66 8.45 -13.86
N ASN A 69 -12.67 8.43 -12.99
CA ASN A 69 -12.47 8.56 -11.55
C ASN A 69 -11.92 7.28 -10.89
N SER A 70 -11.80 6.16 -11.62
CA SER A 70 -11.28 4.93 -11.02
C SER A 70 -9.80 5.07 -10.64
N LYS A 71 -9.49 4.76 -9.38
CA LYS A 71 -8.13 4.86 -8.80
C LYS A 71 -7.55 3.49 -8.42
N HIS A 72 -8.25 2.39 -8.73
CA HIS A 72 -7.81 1.02 -8.48
C HIS A 72 -7.59 0.75 -6.98
N ILE A 73 -8.34 1.48 -6.13
CA ILE A 73 -8.13 1.53 -4.68
C ILE A 73 -8.35 0.18 -4.02
N ARG A 74 -9.18 -0.70 -4.61
CA ARG A 74 -9.43 -2.07 -4.13
C ARG A 74 -8.23 -3.00 -4.20
N LEU A 75 -7.18 -2.64 -4.97
CA LEU A 75 -5.91 -3.36 -4.98
C LEU A 75 -4.91 -2.84 -3.92
N LYS A 76 -5.10 -1.64 -3.37
CA LYS A 76 -4.21 -1.05 -2.35
C LYS A 76 -3.99 -1.97 -1.13
N PRO A 77 -5.00 -2.66 -0.56
CA PRO A 77 -4.79 -3.51 0.62
C PRO A 77 -3.77 -4.62 0.39
N TYR A 78 -3.72 -5.19 -0.82
CA TYR A 78 -2.78 -6.24 -1.20
C TYR A 78 -1.35 -5.70 -1.32
N TYR A 79 -1.19 -4.52 -1.94
CA TYR A 79 0.08 -3.79 -1.94
C TYR A 79 0.55 -3.46 -0.51
N ASP A 80 -0.32 -2.89 0.32
CA ASP A 80 0.02 -2.56 1.71
C ASP A 80 0.44 -3.82 2.48
N ALA A 81 -0.25 -4.95 2.25
CA ALA A 81 0.03 -6.24 2.87
C ALA A 81 1.29 -6.93 2.36
N HIS A 82 1.72 -6.65 1.11
CA HIS A 82 2.73 -7.39 0.35
C HIS A 82 2.34 -8.87 0.11
N ILE A 83 1.05 -9.09 -0.18
CA ILE A 83 0.51 -10.41 -0.55
C ILE A 83 -0.01 -10.37 -1.99
N PRO A 84 -0.01 -11.50 -2.72
CA PRO A 84 -0.60 -11.55 -4.06
C PRO A 84 -2.13 -11.44 -4.02
N VAL A 85 -2.71 -10.99 -5.13
CA VAL A 85 -4.15 -11.04 -5.41
C VAL A 85 -4.42 -12.11 -6.48
N HIS A 86 -5.37 -13.00 -6.23
CA HIS A 86 -5.97 -13.88 -7.24
C HIS A 86 -7.14 -13.13 -7.88
N TRP A 87 -7.16 -13.09 -9.20
CA TRP A 87 -8.14 -12.35 -9.98
C TRP A 87 -8.51 -13.05 -11.29
N ILE A 88 -9.63 -12.63 -11.86
CA ILE A 88 -10.08 -12.99 -13.20
C ILE A 88 -10.68 -11.77 -13.90
N GLY A 89 -10.58 -11.68 -15.22
CA GLY A 89 -11.20 -10.62 -16.02
C GLY A 89 -11.31 -11.00 -17.49
N ILE A 90 -11.61 -10.02 -18.36
CA ILE A 90 -11.85 -10.24 -19.79
C ILE A 90 -10.78 -9.52 -20.63
N VAL A 91 -10.11 -10.25 -21.53
CA VAL A 91 -9.16 -9.67 -22.50
C VAL A 91 -9.90 -8.70 -23.42
N SER A 92 -9.56 -7.42 -23.31
CA SER A 92 -10.33 -6.30 -23.87
C SER A 92 -9.66 -5.64 -25.07
N ASP A 93 -8.33 -5.56 -25.02
CA ASP A 93 -7.45 -5.03 -26.06
C ASP A 93 -6.01 -5.52 -25.79
N VAL A 94 -5.11 -5.39 -26.77
CA VAL A 94 -3.67 -5.64 -26.58
C VAL A 94 -2.87 -4.56 -27.29
N THR A 95 -2.02 -3.83 -26.57
CA THR A 95 -1.05 -2.92 -27.19
C THR A 95 0.08 -3.72 -27.81
N ILE A 96 0.18 -3.65 -29.14
CA ILE A 96 1.31 -4.20 -29.90
C ILE A 96 2.48 -3.20 -29.80
N PRO A 97 3.72 -3.65 -29.51
CA PRO A 97 4.92 -2.82 -29.62
C PRO A 97 5.00 -2.13 -30.98
N ASN A 98 4.97 -0.79 -31.01
CA ASN A 98 4.79 -0.03 -32.25
C ASN A 98 5.66 1.23 -32.38
N LYS A 99 6.61 1.42 -31.47
CA LYS A 99 7.61 2.50 -31.51
C LYS A 99 8.88 2.13 -30.74
N PHE A 100 9.97 2.85 -31.01
CA PHE A 100 11.23 2.80 -30.25
C PHE A 100 11.05 3.06 -28.73
N ASP A 101 10.09 3.90 -28.31
CA ASP A 101 9.80 4.21 -26.90
C ASP A 101 8.82 3.23 -26.22
N LYS A 102 8.27 2.25 -26.97
CA LYS A 102 7.33 1.24 -26.44
C LYS A 102 7.58 -0.14 -27.07
N LEU A 103 8.64 -0.79 -26.59
CA LEU A 103 9.05 -2.15 -26.97
C LEU A 103 8.22 -3.26 -26.31
N GLU A 104 7.49 -2.94 -25.25
CA GLU A 104 6.73 -3.93 -24.45
C GLU A 104 5.22 -3.82 -24.73
N GLY A 105 4.57 -4.98 -24.86
CA GLY A 105 3.12 -5.07 -25.06
C GLY A 105 2.37 -5.17 -23.73
N SER A 106 1.08 -4.83 -23.74
CA SER A 106 0.24 -4.90 -22.56
C SER A 106 -1.15 -5.42 -22.92
N ILE A 107 -1.70 -6.25 -22.04
CA ILE A 107 -3.06 -6.77 -22.12
C ILE A 107 -3.96 -5.81 -21.35
N LEU A 108 -5.01 -5.29 -21.98
CA LEU A 108 -6.10 -4.64 -21.25
C LEU A 108 -7.07 -5.71 -20.77
N ILE A 109 -7.40 -5.66 -19.48
CA ILE A 109 -8.30 -6.58 -18.81
C ILE A 109 -9.48 -5.75 -18.30
N ASP A 110 -10.65 -5.92 -18.91
CA ASP A 110 -11.91 -5.33 -18.43
C ASP A 110 -12.49 -6.20 -17.30
N LYS A 111 -13.22 -5.57 -16.38
CA LYS A 111 -14.01 -6.19 -15.30
C LYS A 111 -13.21 -7.23 -14.51
N ILE A 112 -12.09 -6.76 -13.95
CA ILE A 112 -11.22 -7.57 -13.10
C ILE A 112 -11.87 -7.77 -11.73
N ALA A 113 -12.06 -9.03 -11.34
CA ALA A 113 -12.87 -9.49 -10.21
C ALA A 113 -12.12 -10.49 -9.31
N THR A 114 -12.70 -10.76 -8.14
CA THR A 114 -12.35 -11.87 -7.23
C THR A 114 -12.44 -13.25 -7.91
N GLU A 115 -11.80 -14.27 -7.34
CA GLU A 115 -11.85 -15.66 -7.85
C GLU A 115 -13.29 -16.23 -7.91
N ASP A 116 -14.16 -15.81 -6.98
CA ASP A 116 -15.59 -16.19 -7.01
C ASP A 116 -16.40 -15.47 -8.10
N HIS A 117 -15.80 -14.50 -8.80
CA HIS A 117 -16.34 -13.64 -9.87
C HIS A 117 -17.37 -12.59 -9.42
N GLU A 118 -17.76 -12.54 -8.15
CA GLU A 118 -18.90 -11.74 -7.69
C GLU A 118 -18.57 -10.25 -7.52
N GLU A 119 -17.34 -9.91 -7.10
CA GLU A 119 -16.94 -8.53 -6.79
C GLU A 119 -15.75 -8.02 -7.64
N LEU A 120 -15.95 -6.88 -8.33
CA LEU A 120 -14.88 -6.21 -9.08
C LEU A 120 -13.81 -5.58 -8.17
N PHE A 121 -12.54 -5.77 -8.52
CA PHE A 121 -11.44 -4.90 -8.10
C PHE A 121 -11.45 -3.58 -8.88
N ASP A 122 -11.64 -3.63 -10.21
CA ASP A 122 -11.77 -2.45 -11.08
C ASP A 122 -12.52 -2.75 -12.39
N TYR A 123 -12.89 -1.70 -13.11
CA TYR A 123 -13.51 -1.77 -14.43
C TYR A 123 -12.50 -2.09 -15.53
N HIS A 124 -11.25 -1.59 -15.45
CA HIS A 124 -10.21 -1.88 -16.44
C HIS A 124 -8.78 -1.74 -15.88
N ILE A 125 -7.90 -2.71 -16.14
CA ILE A 125 -6.48 -2.65 -15.77
C ILE A 125 -5.58 -3.13 -16.91
N TRP A 126 -4.42 -2.47 -17.08
CA TRP A 126 -3.35 -2.93 -17.98
C TRP A 126 -2.38 -3.85 -17.24
N LEU A 127 -2.15 -5.05 -17.79
CA LEU A 127 -1.09 -5.97 -17.40
C LEU A 127 0.02 -5.92 -18.46
N ASN A 128 1.24 -5.56 -18.08
CA ASN A 128 2.40 -5.63 -18.99
C ASN A 128 2.82 -7.10 -19.18
N VAL A 129 3.07 -7.53 -20.42
CA VAL A 129 3.48 -8.92 -20.69
C VAL A 129 4.82 -9.28 -20.07
N THR A 130 5.73 -8.32 -19.87
CA THR A 130 7.03 -8.56 -19.22
C THR A 130 6.92 -8.84 -17.73
N ALA A 131 5.77 -8.51 -17.12
CA ALA A 131 5.46 -8.86 -15.73
C ALA A 131 4.91 -10.29 -15.59
N ILE A 132 4.54 -10.96 -16.69
CA ILE A 132 4.05 -12.35 -16.68
C ILE A 132 5.23 -13.31 -16.54
N LYS A 133 5.33 -13.94 -15.36
CA LYS A 133 6.43 -14.82 -14.93
C LYS A 133 6.31 -16.23 -15.51
N MET A 134 5.10 -16.78 -15.53
CA MET A 134 4.81 -18.09 -16.13
C MET A 134 3.33 -18.25 -16.49
N LEU A 135 3.09 -19.13 -17.47
CA LEU A 135 1.82 -19.72 -17.85
C LEU A 135 1.73 -21.10 -17.18
N VAL A 136 0.65 -21.36 -16.42
CA VAL A 136 0.49 -22.62 -15.68
C VAL A 136 -0.15 -23.72 -16.53
N LYS A 137 -1.32 -23.48 -17.14
CA LYS A 137 -2.11 -24.54 -17.79
C LYS A 137 -1.42 -25.22 -18.98
N LYS A 138 -0.51 -24.52 -19.64
CA LYS A 138 0.23 -24.91 -20.86
C LYS A 138 1.54 -24.14 -20.95
N ASN A 139 2.54 -24.73 -21.59
CA ASN A 139 3.77 -24.01 -21.97
C ASN A 139 3.49 -22.82 -22.90
N ASN A 140 2.47 -22.93 -23.74
CA ASN A 140 2.04 -21.89 -24.68
C ASN A 140 0.54 -21.56 -24.54
N GLN A 141 0.16 -20.30 -24.75
CA GLN A 141 -1.21 -19.82 -24.55
C GLN A 141 -1.54 -18.69 -25.54
N LYS A 142 -2.47 -18.96 -26.47
CA LYS A 142 -3.08 -17.93 -27.32
C LYS A 142 -4.17 -17.18 -26.58
N LEU A 143 -4.29 -15.88 -26.84
CA LEU A 143 -5.38 -15.01 -26.38
C LEU A 143 -6.11 -14.39 -27.58
N SER A 144 -7.41 -14.20 -27.42
CA SER A 144 -8.26 -13.36 -28.27
C SER A 144 -8.99 -12.34 -27.41
N VAL A 145 -9.30 -11.17 -27.98
CA VAL A 145 -10.27 -10.25 -27.38
C VAL A 145 -11.59 -10.98 -27.12
N GLY A 146 -12.12 -10.85 -25.91
CA GLY A 146 -13.30 -11.53 -25.38
C GLY A 146 -13.05 -12.86 -24.65
N ASP A 147 -11.82 -13.35 -24.57
CA ASP A 147 -11.48 -14.48 -23.67
C ASP A 147 -11.47 -14.01 -22.22
N TYR A 148 -11.85 -14.90 -21.30
CA TYR A 148 -11.57 -14.75 -19.88
C TYR A 148 -10.10 -15.10 -19.60
N ILE A 149 -9.47 -14.36 -18.69
CA ILE A 149 -8.08 -14.51 -18.26
C ILE A 149 -8.02 -14.48 -16.74
N GLU A 150 -7.34 -15.47 -16.15
CA GLU A 150 -7.25 -15.73 -14.71
C GLU A 150 -5.78 -15.73 -14.29
N GLY A 151 -5.46 -15.11 -13.15
CA GLY A 151 -4.09 -15.04 -12.66
C GLY A 151 -3.94 -14.72 -11.17
N ILE A 152 -2.70 -14.85 -10.72
CA ILE A 152 -2.24 -14.45 -9.38
C ILE A 152 -1.14 -13.40 -9.59
N SER A 153 -1.29 -12.21 -8.99
CA SER A 153 -0.36 -11.10 -9.19
C SER A 153 0.03 -10.42 -7.88
N TYR A 154 1.28 -9.98 -7.79
CA TYR A 154 1.64 -8.90 -6.88
C TYR A 154 1.06 -7.58 -7.39
N VAL A 155 0.64 -6.69 -6.49
CA VAL A 155 0.14 -5.36 -6.84
C VAL A 155 1.28 -4.36 -6.80
N VAL A 156 1.43 -3.56 -7.86
CA VAL A 156 2.43 -2.48 -7.94
C VAL A 156 1.76 -1.10 -8.02
N PRO A 157 2.33 -0.07 -7.38
CA PRO A 157 1.89 1.30 -7.55
C PRO A 157 2.43 1.87 -8.86
N TYR A 158 1.66 2.73 -9.53
CA TYR A 158 2.12 3.48 -10.69
C TYR A 158 1.42 4.84 -10.78
N GLU A 159 2.03 5.82 -11.45
CA GLU A 159 1.41 7.12 -11.64
C GLU A 159 0.69 7.22 -12.98
N SER A 160 -0.49 7.82 -12.97
CA SER A 160 -1.29 8.09 -14.16
C SER A 160 -1.93 9.47 -14.02
N SER A 161 -1.57 10.40 -14.91
CA SER A 161 -2.05 11.80 -14.89
C SER A 161 -1.83 12.51 -13.54
N GLY A 162 -0.71 12.25 -12.86
CA GLY A 162 -0.40 12.81 -11.53
C GLY A 162 -1.17 12.18 -10.37
N ILE A 163 -1.88 11.07 -10.61
CA ILE A 163 -2.60 10.30 -9.59
C ILE A 163 -1.92 8.94 -9.42
N SER A 164 -1.52 8.60 -8.20
CA SER A 164 -1.07 7.25 -7.86
C SER A 164 -2.24 6.26 -7.97
N LYS A 165 -2.04 5.21 -8.77
CA LYS A 165 -2.94 4.08 -8.99
C LYS A 165 -2.23 2.78 -8.62
N TYR A 166 -2.99 1.68 -8.61
CA TYR A 166 -2.49 0.33 -8.34
C TYR A 166 -2.76 -0.57 -9.55
N GLY A 167 -1.82 -1.42 -9.92
CA GLY A 167 -1.91 -2.29 -11.10
C GLY A 167 -1.30 -3.67 -10.85
N LEU A 168 -1.45 -4.57 -11.82
CA LEU A 168 -0.89 -5.91 -11.75
C LEU A 168 0.61 -5.86 -12.10
N GLY A 169 1.44 -6.26 -11.14
CA GLY A 169 2.89 -6.41 -11.29
C GLY A 169 3.27 -7.83 -11.68
N ALA A 170 4.27 -8.40 -11.00
CA ALA A 170 4.68 -9.78 -11.20
C ALA A 170 3.47 -10.74 -11.14
N THR A 171 3.26 -11.51 -12.21
CA THR A 171 1.99 -12.21 -12.47
C THR A 171 2.23 -13.65 -12.92
N VAL A 172 1.46 -14.58 -12.37
CA VAL A 172 1.29 -15.95 -12.85
C VAL A 172 -0.07 -16.06 -13.53
N ILE A 173 -0.11 -16.60 -14.74
CA ILE A 173 -1.34 -16.81 -15.49
C ILE A 173 -1.81 -18.26 -15.30
N LEU A 174 -2.96 -18.42 -14.66
CA LEU A 174 -3.54 -19.72 -14.32
C LEU A 174 -4.22 -20.35 -15.54
N ASN A 175 -5.17 -19.63 -16.16
CA ASN A 175 -5.97 -20.10 -17.30
C ASN A 175 -6.38 -18.92 -18.20
N CYS A 176 -6.46 -19.13 -19.53
CA CYS A 176 -7.14 -18.17 -20.42
C CYS A 176 -7.95 -18.83 -21.53
N GLY A 177 -9.24 -18.51 -21.64
CA GLY A 177 -10.12 -19.08 -22.65
C GLY A 177 -11.60 -18.74 -22.43
N ILE A 178 -12.47 -19.74 -22.61
CA ILE A 178 -13.93 -19.57 -22.48
C ILE A 178 -14.50 -20.64 -21.58
N PHE A 179 -15.45 -20.27 -20.71
CA PHE A 179 -16.11 -21.20 -19.81
C PHE A 179 -17.01 -22.20 -20.53
N THR A 180 -17.12 -23.39 -19.96
CA THR A 180 -18.12 -24.42 -20.29
C THR A 180 -18.84 -24.86 -19.03
N GLY A 181 -20.00 -25.50 -19.18
CA GLY A 181 -20.78 -26.05 -18.08
C GLY A 181 -22.11 -26.65 -18.52
N LYS A 182 -22.92 -27.08 -17.55
CA LYS A 182 -24.26 -27.65 -17.77
C LYS A 182 -25.37 -26.63 -17.53
N VAL A 183 -25.28 -25.85 -16.45
CA VAL A 183 -26.31 -24.88 -16.06
C VAL A 183 -25.71 -23.51 -15.73
N LYS A 184 -24.45 -23.47 -15.30
CA LYS A 184 -23.66 -22.25 -15.07
C LYS A 184 -22.27 -22.40 -15.69
N ALA A 185 -21.42 -21.38 -15.56
CA ALA A 185 -20.00 -21.54 -15.81
C ALA A 185 -19.39 -22.52 -14.78
N GLU A 186 -18.69 -23.55 -15.26
CA GLU A 186 -18.18 -24.66 -14.44
C GLU A 186 -16.71 -25.00 -14.75
N THR A 187 -16.21 -24.79 -15.97
CA THR A 187 -14.81 -25.08 -16.34
C THR A 187 -14.28 -24.16 -17.44
N LEU A 188 -13.21 -23.42 -17.15
CA LEU A 188 -12.53 -22.54 -18.11
C LEU A 188 -11.67 -23.35 -19.09
N ILE A 189 -12.07 -23.42 -20.36
CA ILE A 189 -11.38 -24.20 -21.39
C ILE A 189 -10.26 -23.38 -22.01
N SER A 190 -9.06 -23.53 -21.46
CA SER A 190 -7.86 -22.81 -21.90
C SER A 190 -7.28 -23.30 -23.24
N ASN A 191 -6.51 -22.41 -23.87
CA ASN A 191 -5.83 -22.58 -25.15
C ASN A 191 -6.62 -23.30 -26.27
N TYR A 192 -7.91 -22.99 -26.42
CA TYR A 192 -8.74 -23.54 -27.50
C TYR A 192 -8.45 -22.88 -28.86
N GLU A 193 -8.84 -23.55 -29.95
CA GLU A 193 -8.58 -23.05 -31.30
C GLU A 193 -9.45 -21.83 -31.65
N ARG A 194 -8.82 -20.68 -31.83
CA ARG A 194 -9.47 -19.39 -32.16
C ARG A 194 -9.56 -19.12 -33.67
N GLY A 195 -8.87 -19.90 -34.49
CA GLY A 195 -8.52 -19.49 -35.86
C GLY A 195 -7.67 -18.21 -35.81
N ASP A 196 -7.69 -17.45 -36.89
CA ASP A 196 -6.97 -16.18 -37.09
C ASP A 196 -7.59 -14.96 -36.35
N ASP A 197 -8.35 -15.20 -35.27
CA ASP A 197 -8.88 -14.19 -34.33
C ASP A 197 -8.03 -14.02 -33.05
N TRP A 198 -6.90 -14.75 -32.92
CA TRP A 198 -5.93 -14.52 -31.86
C TRP A 198 -5.25 -13.15 -32.02
N VAL A 199 -4.76 -12.57 -30.92
CA VAL A 199 -4.09 -11.25 -30.90
C VAL A 199 -2.73 -11.29 -30.19
N LEU A 200 -2.52 -12.26 -29.31
CA LEU A 200 -1.28 -12.51 -28.57
C LEU A 200 -1.11 -14.02 -28.42
N ASP A 201 0.09 -14.52 -28.71
CA ASP A 201 0.52 -15.90 -28.45
C ASP A 201 1.74 -15.84 -27.53
N MET A 202 1.62 -16.43 -26.35
CA MET A 202 2.65 -16.40 -25.29
C MET A 202 3.25 -17.79 -25.12
N GLU A 203 4.55 -17.88 -24.85
CA GLU A 203 5.23 -19.13 -24.48
C GLU A 203 6.18 -18.90 -23.29
N ASN A 204 6.27 -19.87 -22.38
CA ASN A 204 7.19 -19.81 -21.25
C ASN A 204 8.65 -19.80 -21.73
N SER A 205 9.46 -18.90 -21.17
CA SER A 205 10.92 -19.07 -21.15
C SER A 205 11.31 -20.32 -20.35
N THR A 206 12.56 -20.78 -20.49
CA THR A 206 13.09 -21.93 -19.72
C THR A 206 12.84 -21.78 -18.21
N ALA A 207 13.06 -20.59 -17.65
CA ALA A 207 12.83 -20.31 -16.23
C ALA A 207 11.33 -20.26 -15.86
N GLY A 208 10.47 -19.80 -16.78
CA GLY A 208 9.01 -19.89 -16.60
C GLY A 208 8.50 -21.33 -16.65
N GLN A 209 9.12 -22.19 -17.46
CA GLN A 209 8.81 -23.62 -17.51
C GLN A 209 9.34 -24.37 -16.28
N GLU A 210 10.56 -24.08 -15.81
CA GLU A 210 11.09 -24.62 -14.55
C GLU A 210 10.22 -24.21 -13.34
N ALA A 211 9.63 -23.00 -13.36
CA ALA A 211 8.65 -22.56 -12.36
C ALA A 211 7.30 -23.30 -12.49
N ARG A 212 6.81 -23.52 -13.73
CA ARG A 212 5.59 -24.33 -13.99
C ARG A 212 5.78 -25.78 -13.55
N ASP A 213 6.95 -26.38 -13.76
CA ASP A 213 7.23 -27.76 -13.35
C ASP A 213 7.12 -27.91 -11.82
N LYS A 214 7.60 -26.92 -11.05
CA LYS A 214 7.39 -26.84 -9.60
C LYS A 214 5.93 -26.66 -9.20
N TYR A 215 5.16 -25.90 -9.97
CA TYR A 215 3.71 -25.77 -9.77
C TYR A 215 3.00 -27.11 -9.95
N GLU A 216 3.31 -27.86 -11.02
CA GLU A 216 2.64 -29.13 -11.33
C GLU A 216 2.92 -30.25 -10.31
N ILE A 217 4.02 -30.16 -9.55
CA ILE A 217 4.32 -31.07 -8.42
C ILE A 217 3.93 -30.53 -7.03
N GLY A 218 3.40 -29.31 -6.93
CA GLY A 218 2.98 -28.70 -5.67
C GLY A 218 4.08 -28.07 -4.82
N GLU A 219 5.28 -27.83 -5.38
CA GLU A 219 6.40 -27.14 -4.72
C GLU A 219 6.35 -25.61 -4.90
N PHE A 220 5.33 -25.07 -5.59
CA PHE A 220 5.17 -23.64 -5.82
C PHE A 220 4.49 -22.92 -4.65
N ASN A 221 5.06 -21.79 -4.23
CA ASN A 221 4.44 -20.86 -3.28
C ASN A 221 3.82 -19.65 -4.03
N PRO A 222 2.50 -19.41 -3.92
CA PRO A 222 1.87 -18.17 -4.42
C PRO A 222 2.50 -16.89 -3.85
N ASP A 223 3.00 -16.91 -2.61
CA ASP A 223 3.64 -15.76 -1.96
C ASP A 223 5.10 -15.53 -2.43
N SER A 224 5.58 -16.25 -3.46
CA SER A 224 6.90 -16.01 -4.09
C SER A 224 6.80 -15.66 -5.58
N VAL A 225 5.65 -15.16 -6.06
CA VAL A 225 5.43 -14.77 -7.47
C VAL A 225 6.39 -13.65 -7.93
N GLU A 226 6.72 -12.69 -7.06
CA GLU A 226 7.63 -11.60 -7.41
C GLU A 226 9.07 -12.10 -7.65
N GLU A 227 9.52 -13.05 -6.84
CA GLU A 227 10.86 -13.66 -6.85
C GLU A 227 11.14 -14.55 -8.08
N LEU A 228 10.10 -14.95 -8.84
CA LEU A 228 10.27 -15.81 -10.01
C LEU A 228 11.17 -15.15 -11.07
N ALA A 229 12.27 -15.81 -11.45
CA ALA A 229 13.10 -15.42 -12.60
C ALA A 229 12.45 -15.73 -13.97
N GLY A 230 11.27 -16.35 -13.96
CA GLY A 230 10.49 -16.66 -15.16
C GLY A 230 9.99 -15.41 -15.89
N HIS A 231 9.78 -15.57 -17.20
CA HIS A 231 9.10 -14.62 -18.08
C HIS A 231 8.48 -15.38 -19.26
N VAL A 232 7.62 -14.72 -20.04
CA VAL A 232 7.09 -15.24 -21.31
C VAL A 232 7.73 -14.57 -22.52
N SER A 233 7.92 -15.31 -23.61
CA SER A 233 8.08 -14.78 -24.97
C SER A 233 6.69 -14.52 -25.57
N CYS A 234 6.59 -13.55 -26.48
CA CYS A 234 5.31 -13.09 -27.03
C CYS A 234 5.41 -12.86 -28.55
N THR A 235 4.38 -13.29 -29.29
CA THR A 235 4.12 -12.84 -30.66
C THR A 235 2.72 -12.24 -30.77
N TYR A 236 2.53 -11.28 -31.68
CA TYR A 236 1.33 -10.44 -31.74
C TYR A 236 0.65 -10.51 -33.11
N GLN A 237 -0.67 -10.34 -33.12
CA GLN A 237 -1.46 -10.16 -34.34
C GLN A 237 -2.44 -8.99 -34.16
N PRO A 238 -2.61 -8.09 -35.15
CA PRO A 238 -3.62 -7.04 -35.10
C PRO A 238 -5.03 -7.56 -34.80
N SER A 239 -5.70 -6.91 -33.83
CA SER A 239 -7.10 -7.19 -33.51
C SER A 239 -8.02 -6.88 -34.69
N ARG A 240 -9.04 -7.72 -34.86
CA ARG A 240 -10.16 -7.54 -35.82
C ARG A 240 -11.36 -6.82 -35.20
N TYR A 241 -11.25 -6.44 -33.94
CA TYR A 241 -12.30 -5.85 -33.12
C TYR A 241 -11.91 -4.42 -32.76
N ASN A 242 -12.89 -3.52 -32.61
CA ASN A 242 -12.68 -2.14 -32.17
C ASN A 242 -11.82 -2.10 -30.90
N LYS A 243 -10.78 -1.26 -30.93
CA LYS A 243 -9.94 -0.99 -29.76
C LYS A 243 -10.75 -0.39 -28.62
N PHE A 244 -10.24 -0.46 -27.39
CA PHE A 244 -10.89 0.12 -26.21
C PHE A 244 -11.38 1.56 -26.46
N GLN A 245 -10.48 2.46 -26.90
CA GLN A 245 -10.78 3.86 -27.22
C GLN A 245 -11.80 4.05 -28.37
N GLU A 246 -11.99 3.04 -29.22
CA GLU A 246 -12.96 3.04 -30.34
C GLU A 246 -14.34 2.47 -29.94
N ARG A 247 -14.49 2.03 -28.68
CA ARG A 247 -15.74 1.52 -28.09
C ARG A 247 -16.35 2.47 -27.05
N LEU A 248 -15.54 3.32 -26.41
CA LEU A 248 -15.99 4.19 -25.32
C LEU A 248 -17.05 5.21 -25.76
N ILE A 249 -18.07 5.35 -24.92
CA ILE A 249 -19.15 6.33 -25.01
C ILE A 249 -18.96 7.34 -23.88
N ASN A 250 -18.91 8.62 -24.25
CA ASN A 250 -18.84 9.73 -23.29
C ASN A 250 -20.25 10.03 -22.73
N ASP A 251 -20.68 9.28 -21.71
CA ASP A 251 -21.84 9.62 -20.88
C ASP A 251 -21.38 10.36 -19.62
N GLU A 252 -21.77 11.63 -19.46
CA GLU A 252 -21.37 12.48 -18.34
C GLU A 252 -21.73 11.89 -16.96
N LYS A 253 -22.78 11.06 -16.84
CA LYS A 253 -23.17 10.46 -15.56
C LYS A 253 -22.23 9.32 -15.15
N ILE A 254 -21.70 8.59 -16.12
CA ILE A 254 -20.82 7.44 -15.87
C ILE A 254 -19.36 7.90 -15.78
N VAL A 255 -18.95 8.88 -16.58
CA VAL A 255 -17.64 9.56 -16.45
C VAL A 255 -17.45 10.17 -15.05
N ASN A 256 -18.53 10.68 -14.45
CA ASN A 256 -18.53 11.24 -13.09
C ASN A 256 -18.91 10.23 -11.99
N ALA A 257 -18.96 8.93 -12.28
CA ALA A 257 -19.20 7.91 -11.26
C ALA A 257 -18.12 7.96 -10.17
N ALA A 258 -18.49 7.61 -8.94
CA ALA A 258 -17.53 7.46 -7.85
C ALA A 258 -16.69 6.18 -8.04
N PRO A 259 -15.40 6.18 -7.66
CA PRO A 259 -14.59 4.96 -7.69
C PRO A 259 -15.20 3.86 -6.81
N LEU A 260 -15.00 2.59 -7.18
CA LEU A 260 -15.43 1.44 -6.40
C LEU A 260 -14.83 1.52 -4.97
N PRO A 261 -15.66 1.63 -3.91
CA PRO A 261 -15.17 1.90 -2.56
C PRO A 261 -14.52 0.65 -1.95
N LEU A 262 -13.59 0.85 -1.00
CA LEU A 262 -12.96 -0.25 -0.25
C LEU A 262 -14.01 -1.10 0.49
N VAL A 263 -14.89 -0.43 1.24
CA VAL A 263 -16.00 -1.02 2.02
C VAL A 263 -17.31 -0.70 1.31
N SER A 264 -18.24 -1.65 1.24
CA SER A 264 -19.56 -1.41 0.62
C SER A 264 -20.45 -0.48 1.46
N LYS A 265 -21.33 0.27 0.80
CA LYS A 265 -22.41 1.02 1.48
C LYS A 265 -23.58 0.12 1.88
N ALA A 266 -23.66 -1.09 1.32
CA ALA A 266 -24.58 -2.13 1.77
C ALA A 266 -23.95 -2.93 2.92
N LEU A 267 -24.78 -3.49 3.78
CA LEU A 267 -24.34 -4.32 4.90
C LEU A 267 -23.70 -5.62 4.39
N GLN A 268 -22.41 -5.80 4.64
CA GLN A 268 -21.66 -7.01 4.29
C GLN A 268 -21.08 -7.69 5.52
N THR A 269 -20.72 -8.97 5.36
CA THR A 269 -19.99 -9.73 6.36
C THR A 269 -18.48 -9.67 6.09
N TYR A 270 -17.71 -9.47 7.16
CA TYR A 270 -16.26 -9.42 7.16
C TYR A 270 -15.70 -10.40 8.20
N THR A 271 -14.52 -10.93 7.92
CA THR A 271 -13.73 -11.77 8.83
C THR A 271 -12.40 -11.08 9.11
N ALA A 272 -11.86 -11.28 10.32
CA ALA A 272 -10.56 -10.73 10.68
C ALA A 272 -9.89 -11.54 11.81
N GLU A 273 -8.57 -11.43 11.89
CA GLU A 273 -7.75 -11.96 12.99
C GLU A 273 -7.50 -10.83 14.01
N VAL A 274 -7.73 -11.10 15.30
CA VAL A 274 -7.56 -10.10 16.36
C VAL A 274 -6.08 -9.89 16.65
N GLN A 275 -5.60 -8.67 16.47
CA GLN A 275 -4.21 -8.32 16.77
C GLN A 275 -4.02 -7.97 18.25
N SER A 276 -4.91 -7.17 18.82
CA SER A 276 -4.88 -6.75 20.24
C SER A 276 -6.15 -6.00 20.64
N VAL A 277 -6.40 -5.90 21.95
CA VAL A 277 -7.50 -5.11 22.53
C VAL A 277 -6.91 -4.11 23.54
N PHE A 278 -7.27 -2.84 23.42
CA PHE A 278 -6.66 -1.75 24.21
C PHE A 278 -7.59 -0.54 24.37
N ALA A 279 -7.29 0.32 25.33
CA ALA A 279 -7.97 1.62 25.48
C ALA A 279 -7.31 2.64 24.54
N LYS A 280 -8.00 3.00 23.44
CA LYS A 280 -7.54 4.05 22.52
C LYS A 280 -7.77 5.41 23.16
N ARG A 281 -6.70 6.20 23.25
CA ARG A 281 -6.76 7.61 23.65
C ARG A 281 -7.34 8.45 22.52
N ILE A 282 -8.39 9.21 22.81
CA ILE A 282 -9.04 10.16 21.91
C ILE A 282 -8.86 11.57 22.48
N PHE A 283 -8.81 12.57 21.59
CA PHE A 283 -8.79 13.98 21.94
C PHE A 283 -10.04 14.65 21.36
N GLN A 284 -10.83 15.32 22.19
CA GLN A 284 -12.05 16.05 21.81
C GLN A 284 -12.09 17.34 22.61
N ASP A 285 -12.11 18.49 21.91
CA ASP A 285 -12.24 19.83 22.49
C ASP A 285 -11.34 20.08 23.73
N ASP A 286 -10.04 19.80 23.56
CA ASP A 286 -8.96 19.79 24.56
C ASP A 286 -9.11 18.81 25.74
N GLU A 287 -10.23 18.10 25.89
CA GLU A 287 -10.34 16.96 26.80
C GLU A 287 -9.79 15.65 26.17
N ILE A 288 -9.31 14.76 27.04
CA ILE A 288 -8.81 13.43 26.70
C ILE A 288 -9.87 12.41 27.10
N THR A 289 -10.26 11.52 26.20
CA THR A 289 -11.18 10.40 26.48
C THR A 289 -10.54 9.06 26.09
N PHE A 290 -11.13 7.96 26.55
CA PHE A 290 -10.66 6.61 26.25
C PHE A 290 -11.80 5.74 25.72
N GLU A 291 -11.57 5.12 24.56
CA GLU A 291 -12.51 4.24 23.87
C GLU A 291 -11.94 2.81 23.85
N PRO A 292 -12.66 1.79 24.38
CA PRO A 292 -12.29 0.39 24.16
C PRO A 292 -12.18 0.11 22.66
N THR A 293 -11.04 -0.39 22.20
CA THR A 293 -10.71 -0.55 20.78
C THR A 293 -10.09 -1.92 20.55
N ILE A 294 -10.42 -2.51 19.40
CA ILE A 294 -9.78 -3.74 18.90
C ILE A 294 -8.99 -3.43 17.63
N SER A 295 -7.74 -3.87 17.59
CA SER A 295 -6.93 -3.89 16.36
C SER A 295 -7.14 -5.23 15.67
N LEU A 296 -7.31 -5.18 14.35
CA LEU A 296 -7.64 -6.32 13.51
C LEU A 296 -6.64 -6.41 12.36
N ASN A 297 -6.20 -7.62 12.05
CA ASN A 297 -5.37 -7.97 10.90
C ASN A 297 -6.19 -8.73 9.84
N LYS A 298 -5.73 -8.67 8.59
CA LYS A 298 -6.28 -9.39 7.42
C LYS A 298 -7.81 -9.27 7.32
N VAL A 299 -8.33 -8.04 7.26
CA VAL A 299 -9.78 -7.83 7.18
C VAL A 299 -10.26 -8.20 5.79
N ILE A 300 -10.99 -9.32 5.68
CA ILE A 300 -11.43 -9.95 4.43
C ILE A 300 -12.97 -9.96 4.40
N ASN A 301 -13.60 -9.82 3.22
CA ASN A 301 -15.06 -9.94 3.10
C ASN A 301 -15.52 -11.35 2.68
N GLU A 302 -16.84 -11.54 2.58
CA GLU A 302 -17.47 -12.79 2.17
C GLU A 302 -17.05 -13.31 0.77
N HIS A 303 -16.43 -12.49 -0.07
CA HIS A 303 -15.89 -12.83 -1.40
C HIS A 303 -14.36 -13.11 -1.39
N GLY A 304 -13.74 -13.19 -0.21
CA GLY A 304 -12.29 -13.38 -0.08
C GLY A 304 -11.45 -12.13 -0.39
N ARG A 305 -12.07 -10.97 -0.67
CA ARG A 305 -11.32 -9.74 -0.95
C ARG A 305 -10.72 -9.16 0.33
N LEU A 306 -9.42 -8.89 0.32
CA LEU A 306 -8.75 -8.11 1.37
C LEU A 306 -9.21 -6.66 1.30
N ILE A 307 -9.80 -6.19 2.41
CA ILE A 307 -10.34 -4.84 2.59
C ILE A 307 -9.31 -3.93 3.27
N SER A 308 -8.54 -4.48 4.22
CA SER A 308 -7.37 -3.81 4.79
C SER A 308 -6.37 -4.82 5.37
N LYS A 309 -5.06 -4.52 5.25
CA LYS A 309 -3.98 -5.25 5.95
C LYS A 309 -4.22 -5.28 7.46
N SER A 310 -4.53 -4.12 8.02
CA SER A 310 -4.92 -3.95 9.42
C SER A 310 -5.90 -2.78 9.57
N THR A 311 -6.70 -2.77 10.64
CA THR A 311 -7.57 -1.65 10.99
C THR A 311 -7.83 -1.60 12.49
N ILE A 312 -8.36 -0.48 12.98
CA ILE A 312 -8.83 -0.34 14.35
C ILE A 312 -10.32 0.03 14.34
N ILE A 313 -11.11 -0.64 15.16
CA ILE A 313 -12.54 -0.34 15.35
C ILE A 313 -12.86 -0.27 16.85
N PRO A 314 -13.91 0.48 17.25
CA PRO A 314 -14.41 0.43 18.63
C PRO A 314 -14.76 -1.01 19.01
N TYR A 315 -14.51 -1.39 20.27
CA TYR A 315 -14.76 -2.75 20.76
C TYR A 315 -16.27 -3.04 20.74
N PRO A 316 -16.76 -4.01 19.95
CA PRO A 316 -18.20 -4.24 19.82
C PRO A 316 -18.82 -4.74 21.12
N GLU A 317 -19.97 -4.17 21.51
CA GLU A 317 -20.75 -4.60 22.68
C GLU A 317 -21.10 -6.10 22.63
N GLN A 318 -21.33 -6.64 21.43
CA GLN A 318 -21.63 -8.06 21.26
C GLN A 318 -20.45 -8.98 21.54
N LEU A 319 -19.20 -8.48 21.45
CA LEU A 319 -18.01 -9.21 21.91
C LEU A 319 -17.79 -9.00 23.41
N ALA A 320 -18.06 -7.80 23.95
CA ALA A 320 -17.97 -7.52 25.38
C ALA A 320 -18.87 -8.45 26.21
N ALA A 321 -20.07 -8.74 25.70
CA ALA A 321 -21.03 -9.67 26.32
C ALA A 321 -20.56 -11.13 26.38
N ILE A 322 -19.51 -11.51 25.64
CA ILE A 322 -18.89 -12.85 25.66
C ILE A 322 -17.63 -12.83 26.53
N GLY A 323 -16.80 -11.79 26.39
CA GLY A 323 -15.59 -11.60 27.20
C GLY A 323 -14.52 -10.77 26.51
N LEU A 324 -13.31 -10.76 27.08
CA LEU A 324 -12.14 -10.22 26.38
C LEU A 324 -11.67 -11.23 25.31
N VAL A 325 -11.82 -10.89 24.04
CA VAL A 325 -11.37 -11.72 22.91
C VAL A 325 -9.84 -11.78 22.89
N PRO A 326 -9.22 -12.98 22.94
CA PRO A 326 -7.76 -13.13 22.85
C PRO A 326 -7.15 -12.66 21.52
N GLU A 327 -5.86 -12.37 21.52
CA GLU A 327 -5.06 -12.20 20.29
C GLU A 327 -5.09 -13.49 19.44
N ASP A 328 -4.84 -13.36 18.13
CA ASP A 328 -4.98 -14.38 17.07
C ASP A 328 -6.39 -15.00 16.89
N SER A 329 -7.36 -14.66 17.74
CA SER A 329 -8.75 -15.09 17.60
C SER A 329 -9.37 -14.62 16.27
N LYS A 330 -10.23 -15.45 15.66
CA LYS A 330 -11.00 -15.06 14.47
C LYS A 330 -12.36 -14.53 14.84
N ILE A 331 -12.65 -13.31 14.41
CA ILE A 331 -13.97 -12.68 14.55
C ILE A 331 -14.66 -12.53 13.20
N ASN A 332 -15.98 -12.55 13.24
CA ASN A 332 -16.87 -12.27 12.12
C ASN A 332 -17.69 -11.03 12.49
N PHE A 333 -17.74 -10.01 11.62
CA PHE A 333 -18.50 -8.80 11.90
C PHE A 333 -19.26 -8.30 10.67
N LYS A 334 -20.40 -7.64 10.92
CA LYS A 334 -21.24 -7.05 9.88
C LYS A 334 -21.14 -5.54 9.95
N ALA A 335 -20.82 -4.91 8.83
CA ALA A 335 -20.56 -3.48 8.77
C ALA A 335 -20.96 -2.85 7.43
N ILE A 336 -21.09 -1.53 7.44
CA ILE A 336 -21.14 -0.67 6.25
C ILE A 336 -19.91 0.24 6.21
N GLY A 337 -19.60 0.81 5.04
CA GLY A 337 -18.56 1.82 4.88
C GLY A 337 -18.94 3.11 5.60
N SER A 338 -18.12 3.50 6.57
CA SER A 338 -18.37 4.69 7.40
C SER A 338 -18.28 5.98 6.57
N GLN A 339 -19.08 6.98 6.95
CA GLN A 339 -19.04 8.33 6.36
C GLN A 339 -18.02 9.26 7.06
N LYS A 340 -17.43 8.83 8.18
CA LYS A 340 -16.43 9.59 8.95
C LYS A 340 -15.03 9.28 8.41
N HIS A 341 -14.23 10.30 8.12
CA HIS A 341 -12.87 10.13 7.57
C HIS A 341 -11.91 9.32 8.45
N GLU A 342 -12.17 9.18 9.75
CA GLU A 342 -11.30 8.49 10.72
C GLU A 342 -11.61 6.99 10.89
N GLN A 343 -12.76 6.49 10.40
CA GLN A 343 -13.21 5.12 10.59
C GLN A 343 -13.57 4.51 9.23
N LEU A 344 -13.00 3.34 8.91
CA LEU A 344 -13.27 2.65 7.64
C LEU A 344 -14.66 1.94 7.66
N PHE A 345 -15.04 1.42 8.83
CA PHE A 345 -16.25 0.63 9.05
C PHE A 345 -17.18 1.30 10.07
N GLU A 346 -18.47 1.16 9.86
CA GLU A 346 -19.52 1.35 10.85
C GLU A 346 -20.11 -0.02 11.20
N ILE A 347 -19.81 -0.51 12.41
CA ILE A 347 -20.12 -1.87 12.86
C ILE A 347 -21.59 -1.96 13.30
N GLN A 348 -22.29 -2.99 12.85
CA GLN A 348 -23.69 -3.27 13.20
C GLN A 348 -23.84 -4.51 14.09
N ALA A 349 -22.96 -5.49 13.94
CA ALA A 349 -22.86 -6.66 14.83
C ALA A 349 -21.47 -7.31 14.73
N ALA A 350 -21.03 -7.98 15.78
CA ALA A 350 -19.83 -8.83 15.75
C ALA A 350 -20.05 -10.13 16.54
N THR A 351 -19.36 -11.19 16.14
CA THR A 351 -19.32 -12.50 16.81
C THR A 351 -17.90 -13.07 16.72
N ILE A 352 -17.56 -13.98 17.63
CA ILE A 352 -16.35 -14.80 17.55
C ILE A 352 -16.70 -16.18 16.99
N ASP A 353 -15.72 -16.88 16.41
CA ASP A 353 -15.85 -18.30 16.08
C ASP A 353 -16.12 -19.12 17.37
N ASP A 354 -17.01 -20.11 17.30
CA ASP A 354 -17.76 -20.62 18.47
C ASP A 354 -16.89 -21.33 19.52
N ASN A 355 -15.69 -21.78 19.14
CA ASN A 355 -14.82 -22.66 19.93
C ASN A 355 -14.07 -21.99 21.10
N ILE A 356 -14.17 -20.66 21.29
CA ILE A 356 -13.34 -19.90 22.26
C ILE A 356 -14.13 -19.47 23.52
N LYS A 357 -15.45 -19.72 23.56
CA LYS A 357 -16.35 -19.19 24.61
C LYS A 357 -16.04 -19.69 26.03
N ASP A 358 -15.60 -20.93 26.18
CA ASP A 358 -15.43 -21.58 27.49
C ASP A 358 -14.20 -21.10 28.28
N GLU A 359 -13.28 -20.35 27.67
CA GLU A 359 -12.07 -19.83 28.32
C GLU A 359 -12.16 -18.32 28.66
N MET A 360 -13.26 -17.65 28.30
CA MET A 360 -13.33 -16.19 28.39
C MET A 360 -13.51 -15.66 29.82
N LYS A 361 -12.71 -14.66 30.17
CA LYS A 361 -12.84 -13.92 31.43
C LYS A 361 -13.98 -12.91 31.31
N MET A 362 -14.84 -12.89 32.33
CA MET A 362 -15.85 -11.86 32.55
C MET A 362 -15.21 -10.46 32.64
N ILE A 363 -15.76 -9.49 31.91
CA ILE A 363 -15.28 -8.10 31.81
C ILE A 363 -16.43 -7.09 31.97
N PRO A 364 -16.13 -5.81 32.26
CA PRO A 364 -17.14 -4.76 32.32
C PRO A 364 -17.85 -4.58 30.97
N GLN A 365 -19.16 -4.31 31.03
CA GLN A 365 -19.99 -3.98 29.86
C GLN A 365 -20.13 -2.46 29.66
N ASP A 366 -19.96 -1.65 30.71
CA ASP A 366 -19.88 -0.19 30.60
C ASP A 366 -18.56 0.19 29.92
N ALA A 367 -18.63 1.03 28.87
CA ALA A 367 -17.48 1.36 28.04
C ALA A 367 -16.34 2.09 28.79
N GLU A 368 -16.65 2.91 29.81
CA GLU A 368 -15.62 3.57 30.61
C GLU A 368 -14.97 2.61 31.62
N ALA A 369 -15.75 1.70 32.22
CA ALA A 369 -15.22 0.65 33.07
C ALA A 369 -14.39 -0.37 32.27
N LEU A 370 -14.79 -0.69 31.03
CA LEU A 370 -14.00 -1.52 30.12
C LEU A 370 -12.72 -0.80 29.68
N ALA A 371 -12.78 0.49 29.38
CA ALA A 371 -11.58 1.29 29.15
C ALA A 371 -10.66 1.31 30.38
N GLY A 372 -11.22 1.36 31.59
CA GLY A 372 -10.49 1.24 32.86
C GLY A 372 -9.79 -0.11 33.02
N TYR A 373 -10.48 -1.20 32.72
CA TYR A 373 -9.88 -2.55 32.71
C TYR A 373 -8.72 -2.64 31.70
N LEU A 374 -8.92 -2.12 30.49
CA LEU A 374 -7.90 -2.13 29.44
C LEU A 374 -6.69 -1.25 29.79
N LEU A 375 -6.91 -0.08 30.41
CA LEU A 375 -5.84 0.77 30.97
C LEU A 375 -5.08 0.08 32.12
N TYR A 376 -5.79 -0.66 32.97
CA TYR A 376 -5.20 -1.39 34.09
C TYR A 376 -4.27 -2.54 33.61
N ILE A 377 -4.64 -3.27 32.56
CA ILE A 377 -3.78 -4.36 32.02
C ILE A 377 -2.65 -3.84 31.11
N ASP A 378 -2.87 -2.76 30.35
CA ASP A 378 -1.84 -2.10 29.51
C ASP A 378 -0.81 -1.30 30.35
N ASN A 379 -1.21 -0.87 31.55
CA ASN A 379 -0.34 -0.30 32.60
C ASN A 379 0.56 0.86 32.14
N ARG A 380 0.10 1.67 31.17
CA ARG A 380 0.85 2.87 30.69
C ARG A 380 0.62 4.08 31.61
N PRO A 381 1.66 4.54 32.35
CA PRO A 381 1.47 5.59 33.36
C PRO A 381 0.94 6.92 32.80
N ASP A 382 1.27 7.25 31.55
CA ASP A 382 0.90 8.52 30.91
C ASP A 382 -0.59 8.61 30.56
N ASN A 383 -1.25 7.47 30.36
CA ASN A 383 -2.71 7.41 30.17
C ASN A 383 -3.41 7.39 31.53
N ILE A 384 -2.91 6.56 32.45
CA ILE A 384 -3.42 6.39 33.83
C ILE A 384 -3.40 7.71 34.63
N GLN A 385 -2.40 8.56 34.44
CA GLN A 385 -2.27 9.85 35.14
C GLN A 385 -3.20 10.96 34.61
N THR A 386 -3.98 10.71 33.55
CA THR A 386 -4.98 11.68 33.09
C THR A 386 -6.25 11.60 33.96
N LYS A 387 -6.93 12.74 34.18
CA LYS A 387 -8.21 12.81 34.92
C LYS A 387 -9.23 11.78 34.41
N SER A 388 -9.32 11.61 33.10
CA SER A 388 -10.25 10.66 32.46
C SER A 388 -9.78 9.21 32.59
N GLY A 389 -8.47 8.94 32.54
CA GLY A 389 -7.91 7.61 32.83
C GLY A 389 -8.16 7.19 34.27
N GLN A 390 -8.02 8.11 35.23
CA GLN A 390 -8.39 7.90 36.63
C GLN A 390 -9.88 7.58 36.77
N LYS A 391 -10.78 8.37 36.17
CA LYS A 391 -12.23 8.11 36.17
C LYS A 391 -12.58 6.72 35.62
N CYS A 392 -11.94 6.30 34.53
CA CYS A 392 -12.16 4.97 33.94
C CYS A 392 -11.70 3.85 34.90
N LEU A 393 -10.52 4.01 35.53
CA LEU A 393 -10.01 3.07 36.53
C LEU A 393 -10.89 2.99 37.78
N GLU A 394 -11.41 4.12 38.27
CA GLU A 394 -12.36 4.16 39.39
C GLU A 394 -13.59 3.31 39.09
N LYS A 395 -14.25 3.53 37.93
CA LYS A 395 -15.40 2.71 37.47
C LYS A 395 -15.04 1.23 37.29
N PHE A 396 -13.84 0.91 36.81
CA PHE A 396 -13.37 -0.47 36.74
C PHE A 396 -13.25 -1.10 38.14
N PHE A 397 -12.65 -0.39 39.11
CA PHE A 397 -12.49 -0.88 40.47
C PHE A 397 -13.83 -0.96 41.23
N ASP A 398 -14.81 -0.10 40.92
CA ASP A 398 -16.18 -0.20 41.42
C ASP A 398 -16.83 -1.49 40.91
N TRP A 399 -16.86 -1.70 39.58
CA TRP A 399 -17.38 -2.93 38.96
C TRP A 399 -16.68 -4.19 39.49
N ALA A 400 -15.35 -4.16 39.65
CA ALA A 400 -14.58 -5.29 40.16
C ALA A 400 -14.90 -5.62 41.62
N ARG A 401 -15.31 -4.63 42.43
CA ARG A 401 -15.81 -4.82 43.80
C ARG A 401 -17.25 -5.34 43.81
N GLU A 402 -18.12 -4.84 42.92
CA GLU A 402 -19.52 -5.28 42.82
C GLU A 402 -19.68 -6.75 42.38
N ASN A 403 -18.67 -7.32 41.70
CA ASN A 403 -18.72 -8.66 41.12
C ASN A 403 -17.77 -9.68 41.80
N ASP A 404 -17.16 -9.34 42.95
CA ASP A 404 -16.14 -10.13 43.66
C ASP A 404 -14.88 -10.50 42.83
N ILE A 405 -14.71 -9.93 41.63
CA ILE A 405 -13.54 -10.09 40.75
C ILE A 405 -12.41 -9.17 41.24
N ILE A 406 -12.02 -9.32 42.50
CA ILE A 406 -10.86 -8.62 43.09
C ILE A 406 -9.62 -8.97 42.24
N PRO A 407 -8.99 -8.02 41.54
CA PRO A 407 -7.77 -8.27 40.77
C PRO A 407 -6.65 -8.77 41.69
N SER A 408 -5.70 -9.55 41.16
CA SER A 408 -4.63 -10.15 41.98
C SER A 408 -3.77 -9.10 42.72
N SER A 409 -3.62 -7.89 42.19
CA SER A 409 -2.99 -6.72 42.84
C SER A 409 -3.76 -6.14 44.04
N LEU A 410 -5.00 -6.58 44.25
CA LEU A 410 -5.89 -6.18 45.34
C LEU A 410 -6.16 -7.30 46.35
N ARG A 411 -5.69 -8.54 46.10
CA ARG A 411 -5.89 -9.69 47.00
C ARG A 411 -4.88 -9.80 48.16
N THR A 412 -3.91 -8.88 48.25
CA THR A 412 -3.03 -8.70 49.41
C THR A 412 -2.75 -7.19 49.60
N THR A 413 -2.62 -6.62 50.80
CA THR A 413 -2.48 -7.18 52.15
C THR A 413 -3.33 -6.44 53.19
N ASP A 414 -4.12 -7.15 54.02
CA ASP A 414 -4.64 -6.63 55.30
C ASP A 414 -3.58 -6.72 56.43
N LYS A 415 -2.34 -6.28 56.13
CA LYS A 415 -1.37 -5.88 57.15
C LYS A 415 -1.49 -4.38 57.32
N ALA A 416 -2.03 -3.94 58.46
CA ALA A 416 -2.03 -2.53 58.81
C ALA A 416 -0.59 -1.97 58.85
N TRP A 417 -0.45 -0.71 58.47
CA TRP A 417 0.84 -0.02 58.44
C TRP A 417 1.42 0.13 59.87
N ASP A 418 2.69 -0.23 60.05
CA ASP A 418 3.43 -0.09 61.31
C ASP A 418 4.79 0.58 61.04
N SER A 419 4.89 1.86 61.41
CA SER A 419 6.13 2.64 61.26
C SER A 419 7.26 2.22 62.20
N THR A 420 6.99 1.37 63.19
CA THR A 420 8.00 0.79 64.10
C THR A 420 8.54 -0.56 63.62
N ALA A 421 7.91 -1.17 62.60
CA ALA A 421 8.33 -2.43 62.04
C ALA A 421 9.52 -2.28 61.05
N THR A 422 10.07 -3.42 60.65
CA THR A 422 11.08 -3.54 59.60
C THR A 422 10.54 -4.47 58.52
N TYR A 423 10.69 -4.09 57.26
CA TYR A 423 10.16 -4.80 56.10
C TYR A 423 11.30 -5.23 55.18
N THR A 424 11.25 -6.42 54.57
CA THR A 424 12.18 -6.73 53.48
C THR A 424 11.79 -6.00 52.19
N GLY A 425 12.69 -5.88 51.22
CA GLY A 425 12.37 -5.30 49.91
C GLY A 425 11.27 -6.06 49.16
N ALA A 426 11.17 -7.38 49.35
CA ALA A 426 10.04 -8.17 48.83
C ALA A 426 8.70 -7.84 49.52
N GLU A 427 8.68 -7.74 50.85
CA GLU A 427 7.48 -7.31 51.60
C GLU A 427 7.08 -5.88 51.25
N LEU A 428 8.05 -4.98 51.06
CA LEU A 428 7.83 -3.58 50.72
C LEU A 428 7.31 -3.41 49.28
N ALA A 429 7.85 -4.18 48.33
CA ALA A 429 7.33 -4.26 46.97
C ALA A 429 5.85 -4.69 46.97
N GLN A 430 5.51 -5.73 47.74
CA GLN A 430 4.13 -6.20 47.89
C GLN A 430 3.22 -5.12 48.54
N TYR A 431 3.68 -4.48 49.61
CA TYR A 431 2.92 -3.45 50.33
C TYR A 431 2.65 -2.20 49.47
N LEU A 432 3.67 -1.67 48.78
CA LEU A 432 3.52 -0.51 47.88
C LEU A 432 2.91 -0.87 46.51
N LYS A 433 2.67 -2.16 46.25
CA LYS A 433 2.10 -2.70 45.00
C LYS A 433 2.93 -2.41 43.75
N PHE A 434 4.26 -2.38 43.89
CA PHE A 434 5.21 -2.30 42.77
C PHE A 434 6.02 -3.60 42.66
N PRO A 435 6.56 -3.97 41.49
CA PRO A 435 7.54 -5.05 41.41
C PRO A 435 8.85 -4.63 42.08
N VAL A 436 9.61 -5.62 42.58
CA VAL A 436 10.87 -5.43 43.33
C VAL A 436 11.84 -4.44 42.69
N SER A 437 11.94 -4.42 41.35
CA SER A 437 12.81 -3.49 40.60
C SER A 437 12.44 -2.00 40.74
N TRP A 438 11.30 -1.66 41.35
CA TRP A 438 11.01 -0.29 41.80
C TRP A 438 11.62 0.05 43.16
N ILE A 439 11.77 -0.92 44.08
CA ILE A 439 12.48 -0.72 45.35
C ILE A 439 13.96 -0.47 45.07
N ASP A 440 14.55 -1.25 44.15
CA ASP A 440 15.89 -1.00 43.60
C ASP A 440 16.01 0.43 43.05
N ASN A 441 15.13 0.82 42.11
CA ASN A 441 15.09 2.18 41.55
C ASN A 441 14.88 3.30 42.60
N LEU A 442 14.28 3.02 43.76
CA LEU A 442 14.16 3.98 44.87
C LEU A 442 15.47 4.08 45.67
N VAL A 443 16.10 2.95 45.98
CA VAL A 443 17.39 2.90 46.69
C VAL A 443 18.49 3.60 45.90
N TRP A 444 18.65 3.29 44.61
CA TRP A 444 19.68 3.92 43.75
C TRP A 444 19.49 5.44 43.57
N GLN A 445 18.30 5.97 43.83
CA GLN A 445 18.04 7.42 43.79
C GLN A 445 18.31 8.16 45.10
N ASP A 446 18.66 7.46 46.19
CA ASP A 446 18.61 7.96 47.58
C ASP A 446 17.16 8.24 48.08
N MET A 447 16.14 7.57 47.54
CA MET A 447 14.74 7.72 47.99
C MET A 447 14.30 6.69 49.04
N LEU A 448 15.03 5.59 49.17
CA LEU A 448 14.93 4.62 50.26
C LEU A 448 16.34 4.31 50.76
N ILE A 449 16.51 4.22 52.08
CA ILE A 449 17.80 3.87 52.71
C ILE A 449 17.63 2.50 53.40
N PRO A 450 18.38 1.46 53.00
CA PRO A 450 18.35 0.17 53.68
C PRO A 450 19.06 0.24 55.05
N ILE A 451 18.67 -0.66 55.95
CA ILE A 451 19.29 -0.85 57.28
C ILE A 451 20.55 -1.74 57.16
N ASP A 452 20.57 -2.67 56.21
CA ASP A 452 21.66 -3.62 55.99
C ASP A 452 22.17 -3.65 54.54
N ASP A 453 23.50 -3.77 54.40
CA ASP A 453 24.23 -3.79 53.11
C ASP A 453 24.08 -5.15 52.36
N GLN A 454 22.85 -5.67 52.27
CA GLN A 454 22.58 -6.92 51.54
C GLN A 454 22.78 -6.73 50.03
N VAL A 455 23.31 -7.75 49.35
CA VAL A 455 23.52 -7.71 47.89
C VAL A 455 22.21 -7.96 47.11
N ASN A 456 21.23 -8.64 47.72
CA ASN A 456 19.92 -8.85 47.12
C ASN A 456 18.90 -7.83 47.65
N ILE A 457 18.29 -7.07 46.73
CA ILE A 457 17.25 -6.07 47.03
C ILE A 457 15.99 -6.69 47.65
N GLU A 458 15.68 -7.96 47.38
CA GLU A 458 14.54 -8.65 47.99
C GLU A 458 14.71 -8.90 49.50
N ASP A 459 15.96 -9.11 49.93
CA ASP A 459 16.35 -9.44 51.31
C ASP A 459 16.79 -8.20 52.12
N MET A 460 17.18 -7.10 51.45
CA MET A 460 17.46 -5.80 52.08
C MET A 460 16.30 -5.37 52.99
N LYS A 461 16.63 -4.81 54.15
CA LYS A 461 15.64 -4.36 55.14
C LYS A 461 15.47 -2.85 55.16
N PHE A 462 14.22 -2.42 55.27
CA PHE A 462 13.83 -1.01 55.32
C PHE A 462 13.08 -0.73 56.62
N ALA A 463 13.44 0.38 57.28
CA ALA A 463 12.76 0.83 58.49
C ALA A 463 11.39 1.41 58.14
N GLY A 464 10.39 1.19 59.00
CA GLY A 464 9.04 1.72 58.77
C GLY A 464 9.03 3.21 58.44
N THR A 465 9.82 3.99 59.19
CA THR A 465 10.00 5.44 59.02
C THR A 465 10.52 5.90 57.65
N GLU A 466 11.09 5.03 56.80
CA GLU A 466 11.45 5.38 55.42
C GLU A 466 10.22 5.41 54.50
N ILE A 467 9.23 4.59 54.79
CA ILE A 467 8.04 4.35 53.98
C ILE A 467 6.96 5.39 54.35
N ASP A 468 6.96 5.90 55.59
CA ASP A 468 6.23 7.11 55.97
C ASP A 468 6.61 8.31 55.07
N LYS A 469 7.90 8.45 54.69
CA LYS A 469 8.35 9.49 53.75
C LYS A 469 7.71 9.29 52.38
N LEU A 470 7.64 8.05 51.89
CA LEU A 470 6.98 7.73 50.62
C LEU A 470 5.48 8.03 50.67
N HIS A 471 4.81 7.80 51.80
CA HIS A 471 3.41 8.22 52.01
C HIS A 471 3.25 9.74 52.02
N GLU A 472 4.13 10.51 52.68
CA GLU A 472 4.13 11.98 52.59
C GLU A 472 4.31 12.46 51.13
N ILE A 473 5.19 11.83 50.34
CA ILE A 473 5.36 12.13 48.90
C ILE A 473 4.09 11.83 48.09
N GLN A 474 3.39 10.72 48.37
CA GLN A 474 2.14 10.37 47.69
C GLN A 474 1.00 11.37 48.02
N GLN A 475 1.02 11.94 49.22
CA GLN A 475 0.03 12.92 49.68
C GLN A 475 0.38 14.37 49.26
N ALA A 476 1.62 14.66 48.87
CA ALA A 476 2.12 15.98 48.49
C ALA A 476 1.65 16.47 47.10
N ASN A 477 0.34 16.58 46.94
CA ASN A 477 -0.34 16.91 45.68
C ASN A 477 -0.60 18.42 45.48
N THR A 478 -0.14 19.28 46.39
CA THR A 478 -0.23 20.75 46.26
C THR A 478 1.15 21.39 46.17
N GLU A 479 1.26 22.55 45.52
CA GLU A 479 2.55 23.25 45.35
C GLU A 479 3.21 23.64 46.70
N PHE A 480 2.41 23.85 47.75
CA PHE A 480 2.90 24.09 49.11
C PHE A 480 3.53 22.82 49.70
N LEU A 481 2.81 21.70 49.68
CA LEU A 481 3.30 20.41 50.21
C LEU A 481 4.52 19.91 49.42
N ALA A 482 4.55 20.13 48.11
CA ALA A 482 5.68 19.75 47.27
C ALA A 482 6.98 20.50 47.63
N LYS A 483 6.88 21.77 48.00
CA LYS A 483 8.02 22.55 48.52
C LYS A 483 8.45 22.08 49.91
N GLU A 484 7.51 21.64 50.74
CA GLU A 484 7.82 21.07 52.05
C GLU A 484 8.52 19.71 51.97
N VAL A 485 8.06 18.80 51.10
CA VAL A 485 8.72 17.51 50.82
C VAL A 485 10.14 17.71 50.30
N ASN A 486 10.33 18.63 49.35
CA ASN A 486 11.65 18.98 48.80
C ASN A 486 12.58 19.53 49.90
N ARG A 487 12.07 20.43 50.76
CA ARG A 487 12.80 21.00 51.91
C ARG A 487 13.17 19.97 52.97
N ARG A 488 12.31 18.97 53.20
CA ARG A 488 12.42 17.99 54.30
C ARG A 488 13.23 16.75 53.94
N TYR A 489 13.16 16.30 52.68
CA TYR A 489 13.73 15.02 52.25
C TYR A 489 14.68 15.12 51.04
N HIS A 490 14.90 16.32 50.49
CA HIS A 490 15.73 16.52 49.29
C HIS A 490 15.24 15.69 48.07
N PHE A 491 13.91 15.64 47.91
CA PHE A 491 13.26 15.03 46.75
C PHE A 491 12.74 16.12 45.81
N TYR A 492 13.19 16.06 44.55
CA TYR A 492 13.05 17.14 43.59
C TYR A 492 12.14 16.75 42.43
N ARG A 493 11.21 17.62 42.05
CA ARG A 493 10.48 17.49 40.78
C ARG A 493 11.36 18.01 39.64
N ALA A 494 11.08 17.62 38.39
CA ALA A 494 11.90 18.03 37.24
C ALA A 494 12.07 19.57 37.09
N LYS A 495 11.06 20.35 37.51
CA LYS A 495 11.17 21.83 37.54
C LYS A 495 12.03 22.36 38.70
N ASP A 496 12.03 21.68 39.84
CA ASP A 496 12.85 22.07 41.00
C ASP A 496 14.34 21.79 40.69
N ILE A 497 14.64 20.68 40.00
CA ILE A 497 15.98 20.39 39.44
C ILE A 497 16.39 21.47 38.42
N ALA A 498 15.47 21.88 37.54
CA ALA A 498 15.72 22.90 36.51
C ALA A 498 16.08 24.28 37.09
N GLU A 499 15.42 24.68 38.18
CA GLU A 499 15.73 25.88 38.95
C GLU A 499 17.13 25.77 39.62
N ILE A 500 17.54 24.59 40.09
CA ILE A 500 18.84 24.37 40.75
C ILE A 500 20.02 24.33 39.76
N VAL A 501 19.81 23.92 38.50
CA VAL A 501 20.90 23.76 37.50
C VAL A 501 20.89 24.80 36.37
N ASP A 502 20.05 25.84 36.48
CA ASP A 502 19.85 26.93 35.51
C ASP A 502 19.63 26.42 34.07
N LEU A 503 18.61 25.57 33.89
CA LEU A 503 18.19 25.03 32.60
C LEU A 503 16.67 25.09 32.46
N SER A 504 16.17 24.95 31.23
CA SER A 504 14.73 24.76 31.02
C SER A 504 14.28 23.37 31.50
N VAL A 505 13.03 23.30 31.97
CA VAL A 505 12.40 22.04 32.42
C VAL A 505 12.45 20.95 31.33
N TYR A 506 12.33 21.32 30.06
CA TYR A 506 12.46 20.41 28.92
C TYR A 506 13.87 19.82 28.76
N GLN A 507 14.92 20.62 28.93
CA GLN A 507 16.30 20.14 28.91
C GLN A 507 16.58 19.18 30.08
N VAL A 508 16.07 19.50 31.27
CA VAL A 508 16.19 18.63 32.44
C VAL A 508 15.41 17.33 32.27
N ALA A 509 14.18 17.36 31.77
CA ALA A 509 13.40 16.17 31.45
C ALA A 509 14.15 15.25 30.46
N GLY A 510 14.71 15.82 29.39
CA GLY A 510 15.57 15.09 28.46
C GLY A 510 16.83 14.50 29.11
N MET A 511 17.45 15.22 30.07
CA MET A 511 18.60 14.71 30.82
C MET A 511 18.25 13.61 31.82
N ILE A 512 17.04 13.64 32.41
CA ILE A 512 16.48 12.60 33.30
C ILE A 512 16.22 11.31 32.52
N VAL A 513 15.58 11.37 31.34
CA VAL A 513 15.36 10.18 30.49
C VAL A 513 16.70 9.49 30.18
N ASN A 514 17.76 10.28 29.96
CA ASN A 514 19.14 9.81 29.80
C ASN A 514 19.86 9.41 31.12
N THR A 515 19.12 9.09 32.20
CA THR A 515 19.65 8.44 33.42
C THR A 515 19.10 7.02 33.65
N GLY A 516 17.93 6.69 33.06
CA GLY A 516 17.24 5.42 33.30
C GLY A 516 16.37 5.37 34.57
N TYR A 517 16.47 6.37 35.46
CA TYR A 517 15.69 6.42 36.70
C TYR A 517 14.22 6.79 36.47
N LYS A 518 13.33 6.16 37.26
CA LYS A 518 11.87 6.37 37.24
C LYS A 518 11.46 7.23 38.44
N SER A 519 10.66 8.27 38.19
CA SER A 519 10.14 9.14 39.25
C SER A 519 9.14 8.42 40.16
N PHE A 520 9.18 8.70 41.46
CA PHE A 520 8.12 8.32 42.39
C PHE A 520 7.19 9.52 42.65
N ASN A 521 5.90 9.37 42.32
CA ASN A 521 4.90 10.47 42.29
C ASN A 521 5.41 11.80 41.68
N LYS A 522 6.16 11.76 40.57
CA LYS A 522 6.78 12.91 39.87
C LYS A 522 7.98 13.57 40.59
N TYR A 523 8.45 13.00 41.69
CA TYR A 523 9.70 13.37 42.37
C TYR A 523 10.83 12.40 42.00
N TYR A 524 12.07 12.90 42.15
CA TYR A 524 13.33 12.17 41.97
C TYR A 524 14.21 12.39 43.20
N GLY A 525 15.01 11.38 43.55
CA GLY A 525 15.93 11.47 44.69
C GLY A 525 17.22 12.23 44.40
N GLU A 526 18.02 12.44 45.45
CA GLU A 526 19.20 13.31 45.42
C GLU A 526 20.25 12.86 44.38
N ASN A 527 20.42 11.54 44.16
CA ASN A 527 21.35 11.03 43.13
C ASN A 527 21.00 11.48 41.71
N VAL A 528 19.73 11.69 41.38
CA VAL A 528 19.34 12.21 40.05
C VAL A 528 19.80 13.66 39.88
N LEU A 529 19.65 14.48 40.92
CA LEU A 529 20.19 15.85 40.95
C LEU A 529 21.72 15.84 40.87
N LYS A 530 22.41 15.00 41.67
CA LYS A 530 23.88 14.86 41.64
C LYS A 530 24.39 14.51 40.24
N ILE A 531 23.73 13.59 39.53
CA ILE A 531 24.10 13.15 38.18
C ILE A 531 23.84 14.25 37.14
N ILE A 532 22.70 14.95 37.21
CA ILE A 532 22.37 16.04 36.28
C ILE A 532 23.32 17.21 36.47
N LYS A 533 23.58 17.62 37.73
CA LYS A 533 24.55 18.65 38.07
C LYS A 533 25.96 18.31 37.54
N ASN A 534 26.44 17.08 37.77
CA ASN A 534 27.70 16.59 37.16
C ASN A 534 27.69 16.64 35.62
N LYS A 535 26.57 16.33 34.95
CA LYS A 535 26.44 16.40 33.49
C LYS A 535 26.40 17.86 32.96
N VAL A 536 26.01 18.83 33.78
CA VAL A 536 26.08 20.27 33.45
C VAL A 536 27.49 20.80 33.68
N GLU A 537 28.06 20.58 34.87
CA GLU A 537 29.38 21.10 35.28
C GLU A 537 30.54 20.56 34.43
N ARG A 538 30.43 19.33 33.88
CA ARG A 538 31.46 18.74 33.00
C ARG A 538 31.48 19.28 31.55
N LYS A 539 30.77 20.39 31.25
CA LYS A 539 30.71 21.03 29.92
C LYS A 539 31.81 22.07 29.57
N PRO A 540 33.11 21.90 29.92
CA PRO A 540 34.16 22.66 29.22
C PRO A 540 35.21 21.82 28.46
N ILE A 541 35.07 20.49 28.34
CA ILE A 541 36.12 19.64 27.70
C ILE A 541 35.61 18.77 26.52
N MET A 542 34.40 18.21 26.55
CA MET A 542 33.94 17.25 25.51
C MET A 542 33.20 17.88 24.30
N GLN A 543 33.66 19.02 23.80
CA GLN A 543 33.20 19.62 22.52
C GLN A 543 34.30 19.73 21.44
N HIS A 544 35.42 19.04 21.59
CA HIS A 544 36.52 19.03 20.60
C HIS A 544 36.82 17.66 19.95
N SER A 545 36.22 16.57 20.41
CA SER A 545 36.33 15.25 19.75
C SER A 545 35.32 15.09 18.60
N ARG A 546 34.01 15.12 18.90
CA ARG A 546 32.94 14.87 17.92
C ARG A 546 32.99 15.79 16.70
N THR A 547 33.36 17.06 16.87
CA THR A 547 33.52 18.03 15.77
C THR A 547 34.67 17.64 14.82
N LYS A 548 35.71 16.99 15.34
CA LYS A 548 36.87 16.53 14.59
C LYS A 548 36.56 15.27 13.77
N ASP A 549 35.79 14.34 14.36
CA ASP A 549 35.30 13.15 13.64
C ASP A 549 34.30 13.52 12.53
N LEU A 550 33.47 14.54 12.73
CA LEU A 550 32.57 15.07 11.70
C LEU A 550 33.34 15.75 10.55
N LEU A 551 34.33 16.59 10.85
CA LEU A 551 35.16 17.23 9.83
C LEU A 551 35.98 16.21 9.02
N ASN A 552 36.49 15.17 9.66
CA ASN A 552 37.22 14.09 8.98
C ASN A 552 36.33 13.21 8.07
N ARG A 553 35.01 13.16 8.28
CA ARG A 553 34.07 12.35 7.48
C ARG A 553 33.53 13.06 6.24
N PHE A 554 33.61 14.39 6.17
CA PHE A 554 33.14 15.19 5.03
C PHE A 554 34.28 15.90 4.25
N GLY A 555 35.53 15.68 4.64
CA GLY A 555 36.71 16.21 3.95
C GLY A 555 37.06 15.45 2.66
N THR A 556 36.40 15.77 1.55
CA THR A 556 36.78 15.26 0.22
C THR A 556 38.14 15.82 -0.23
N ASN A 557 39.19 15.01 -0.13
CA ASN A 557 40.51 15.38 -0.68
C ASN A 557 40.44 15.44 -2.23
N ARG A 558 40.89 16.58 -2.78
CA ARG A 558 40.79 16.89 -4.21
C ARG A 558 42.06 16.55 -4.97
N SER A 559 41.92 15.86 -6.10
CA SER A 559 42.85 15.94 -7.24
C SER A 559 42.17 15.43 -8.51
N GLY A 560 41.96 16.24 -9.57
CA GLY A 560 42.11 17.70 -9.66
C GLY A 560 41.92 18.18 -11.11
N VAL A 561 41.24 19.31 -11.31
CA VAL A 561 41.09 19.94 -12.64
C VAL A 561 41.37 21.44 -12.53
N VAL A 562 42.08 22.00 -13.50
CA VAL A 562 42.54 23.40 -13.52
C VAL A 562 41.42 24.33 -13.97
N VAL A 563 41.14 25.37 -13.18
CA VAL A 563 40.21 26.44 -13.54
C VAL A 563 40.85 27.38 -14.57
N LYS A 564 40.24 27.51 -15.75
CA LYS A 564 40.34 28.75 -16.55
C LYS A 564 39.12 29.64 -16.22
N ARG A 565 39.38 30.94 -16.09
CA ARG A 565 38.35 31.96 -15.82
C ARG A 565 37.66 32.36 -17.12
N GLU A 566 36.36 32.61 -17.05
CA GLU A 566 35.74 33.74 -17.75
C GLU A 566 34.90 34.58 -16.76
N ILE A 567 34.51 35.78 -17.16
CA ILE A 567 34.04 36.85 -16.27
C ILE A 567 32.62 37.28 -16.70
N PRO A 568 31.63 37.36 -15.79
CA PRO A 568 30.32 37.93 -16.10
C PRO A 568 30.45 39.41 -16.48
N LYS A 569 29.78 39.83 -17.57
CA LYS A 569 29.63 41.26 -17.92
C LYS A 569 28.21 41.72 -17.65
N ASP A 570 28.06 42.68 -16.74
CA ASP A 570 26.83 43.44 -16.58
C ASP A 570 26.49 44.27 -17.82
N LYS A 571 25.18 44.38 -18.10
CA LYS A 571 24.42 45.61 -18.40
C LYS A 571 22.99 45.23 -18.85
N SER A 572 21.93 45.96 -18.48
CA SER A 572 21.84 47.08 -17.53
C SER A 572 20.39 47.35 -17.14
N ILE A 573 20.11 47.50 -15.85
CA ILE A 573 18.88 48.14 -15.36
C ILE A 573 19.08 49.67 -15.40
N LYS A 574 18.07 50.43 -15.84
CA LYS A 574 17.97 51.88 -15.56
C LYS A 574 17.00 52.08 -14.38
N ILE A 575 17.34 53.03 -13.51
CA ILE A 575 16.64 53.33 -12.25
C ILE A 575 16.32 54.84 -12.23
N LEU A 576 15.46 55.24 -11.28
CA LEU A 576 15.21 56.62 -10.80
C LEU A 576 14.09 57.38 -11.57
N GLN A 577 13.33 58.29 -10.92
CA GLN A 577 13.63 58.97 -9.64
C GLN A 577 12.39 59.45 -8.83
N THR A 578 12.39 59.19 -7.50
CA THR A 578 11.79 60.00 -6.39
C THR A 578 10.26 60.26 -6.36
N THR A 579 9.61 60.65 -5.25
CA THR A 579 10.04 61.17 -3.91
C THR A 579 9.31 60.53 -2.71
N GLU A 580 9.98 60.46 -1.55
CA GLU A 580 9.41 60.36 -0.18
C GLU A 580 9.27 61.79 0.45
N PRO A 581 8.71 62.05 1.66
CA PRO A 581 8.20 61.18 2.75
C PRO A 581 6.69 61.52 3.09
N GLU A 582 6.08 61.60 4.29
CA GLU A 582 6.50 61.54 5.71
C GLU A 582 5.35 61.25 6.73
N GLU A 583 5.69 60.54 7.81
CA GLU A 583 5.19 60.45 9.22
C GLU A 583 3.72 60.55 9.76
N VAL A 584 3.50 59.69 10.79
CA VAL A 584 2.81 59.89 12.12
C VAL A 584 1.27 59.84 12.30
N ALA A 585 0.86 58.76 12.99
CA ALA A 585 -0.15 58.58 14.06
C ALA A 585 -1.65 59.02 13.95
N THR A 586 -2.50 58.07 14.33
CA THR A 586 -3.88 58.23 14.89
C THR A 586 -3.82 58.58 16.40
N PRO A 587 -4.94 58.89 17.13
CA PRO A 587 -6.37 58.71 16.82
C PRO A 587 -7.30 59.91 17.17
N THR A 588 -8.63 59.76 17.00
CA THR A 588 -9.66 59.98 18.07
C THR A 588 -11.11 59.68 17.62
N VAL A 589 -11.74 58.73 18.32
CA VAL A 589 -13.17 58.56 18.72
C VAL A 589 -14.31 59.22 17.91
N ALA A 590 -15.04 58.35 17.18
CA ALA A 590 -16.51 58.16 17.06
C ALA A 590 -17.55 59.31 17.08
N GLN A 591 -18.59 59.15 16.23
CA GLN A 591 -19.99 59.05 16.68
C GLN A 591 -20.91 58.28 15.69
N LYS A 592 -22.03 57.74 16.21
CA LYS A 592 -23.16 57.03 15.55
C LYS A 592 -24.40 57.98 15.51
N PRO A 593 -25.60 57.61 14.97
CA PRO A 593 -26.03 56.45 14.15
C PRO A 593 -26.62 56.91 12.78
N THR A 594 -27.31 56.10 11.96
CA THR A 594 -28.79 55.79 11.97
C THR A 594 -29.01 54.86 10.74
N VAL A 595 -29.50 53.59 10.83
CA VAL A 595 -30.92 53.13 10.88
C VAL A 595 -31.71 53.71 9.67
N GLU A 596 -32.33 52.97 8.75
CA GLU A 596 -33.18 51.73 8.79
C GLU A 596 -32.65 50.62 7.81
N GLN A 597 -33.00 49.33 7.81
CA GLN A 597 -34.29 48.57 7.92
C GLN A 597 -35.22 48.69 6.68
N VAL A 598 -35.89 47.65 6.14
CA VAL A 598 -35.94 46.20 6.47
C VAL A 598 -36.56 45.33 5.32
N THR A 599 -36.35 44.00 5.31
CA THR A 599 -37.06 42.91 4.56
C THR A 599 -37.10 42.90 3.01
N GLU A 600 -37.53 41.83 2.28
CA GLU A 600 -37.45 40.34 2.35
C GLU A 600 -38.21 39.73 1.13
N VAL A 601 -38.18 38.40 0.92
CA VAL A 601 -39.05 37.58 0.01
C VAL A 601 -38.80 37.77 -1.51
N ILE A 602 -38.66 36.82 -2.46
CA ILE A 602 -38.60 35.34 -2.64
C ILE A 602 -39.47 34.96 -3.87
N VAL A 603 -38.88 34.24 -4.86
CA VAL A 603 -39.53 33.43 -5.94
C VAL A 603 -40.30 34.20 -7.05
N SER A 604 -39.99 33.97 -8.35
CA SER A 604 -40.70 32.99 -9.22
C SER A 604 -39.97 32.67 -10.55
N LYS A 605 -40.34 31.54 -11.19
CA LYS A 605 -39.92 31.10 -12.55
C LYS A 605 -40.81 31.65 -13.68
N ALA A 606 -40.25 31.80 -14.89
CA ALA A 606 -40.78 31.41 -16.22
C ALA A 606 -39.65 31.69 -17.25
N GLU A 607 -39.14 30.78 -18.08
CA GLU A 607 -39.71 29.97 -19.19
C GLU A 607 -39.85 30.67 -20.56
N VAL A 608 -38.99 30.22 -21.48
CA VAL A 608 -39.17 29.98 -22.94
C VAL A 608 -39.61 31.14 -23.88
N GLY A 609 -38.80 31.33 -24.93
CA GLY A 609 -39.22 31.92 -26.21
C GLY A 609 -38.23 31.55 -27.33
N GLU A 610 -38.71 30.89 -28.39
CA GLU A 610 -37.95 30.72 -29.65
C GLU A 610 -38.28 31.87 -30.62
N GLU A 611 -37.31 32.31 -31.44
CA GLU A 611 -37.54 32.38 -32.89
C GLU A 611 -36.23 32.48 -33.71
N LYS A 612 -36.35 32.42 -35.03
CA LYS A 612 -35.24 32.27 -36.01
C LYS A 612 -34.90 33.60 -36.70
N THR A 613 -33.69 33.72 -37.24
CA THR A 613 -33.48 34.19 -38.64
C THR A 613 -32.08 33.86 -39.16
N GLU A 614 -31.95 33.85 -40.49
CA GLU A 614 -30.78 33.53 -41.33
C GLU A 614 -31.04 34.21 -42.71
N PRO A 615 -30.08 34.35 -43.65
CA PRO A 615 -28.76 34.99 -43.58
C PRO A 615 -28.53 36.05 -44.70
N GLU A 616 -27.51 36.92 -44.55
CA GLU A 616 -26.86 37.69 -45.64
C GLU A 616 -25.39 38.03 -45.30
N LYS A 617 -24.48 38.44 -46.21
CA LYS A 617 -24.11 37.96 -47.58
C LYS A 617 -22.88 38.79 -48.07
N ILE A 618 -22.02 38.25 -48.95
CA ILE A 618 -21.04 39.02 -49.80
C ILE A 618 -19.85 39.64 -48.98
N GLU A 619 -18.63 39.95 -49.45
CA GLU A 619 -17.98 40.01 -50.79
C GLU A 619 -16.59 39.31 -50.85
N THR A 620 -15.90 39.43 -51.99
CA THR A 620 -14.66 38.76 -52.40
C THR A 620 -13.41 39.65 -52.36
N SER A 621 -12.23 39.01 -52.40
CA SER A 621 -11.13 39.45 -53.26
C SER A 621 -10.29 38.24 -53.73
N GLU A 622 -9.77 38.32 -54.96
CA GLU A 622 -9.02 37.27 -55.64
C GLU A 622 -7.53 37.64 -55.75
N VAL A 623 -6.66 36.66 -56.05
CA VAL A 623 -5.63 36.73 -57.10
C VAL A 623 -5.03 35.32 -57.31
N GLU A 624 -5.27 34.81 -58.52
CA GLU A 624 -4.41 34.03 -59.44
C GLU A 624 -3.09 33.42 -58.88
N GLU A 625 -2.95 32.09 -58.97
CA GLU A 625 -2.24 31.32 -60.04
C GLU A 625 -0.69 31.37 -59.94
N THR A 626 0.01 30.25 -60.10
CA THR A 626 0.04 29.42 -61.32
C THR A 626 0.31 27.93 -61.04
N ALA A 627 -0.02 27.09 -62.02
CA ALA A 627 0.14 25.64 -61.96
C ALA A 627 1.36 25.14 -62.75
N GLU A 628 1.82 23.92 -62.46
CA GLU A 628 2.53 23.09 -63.44
C GLU A 628 2.06 21.64 -63.36
N VAL A 629 2.10 20.92 -64.49
CA VAL A 629 1.46 19.61 -64.69
C VAL A 629 2.41 18.66 -65.40
N VAL A 630 2.60 17.45 -64.86
CA VAL A 630 3.23 16.33 -65.58
C VAL A 630 2.48 15.01 -65.34
N GLN A 631 2.36 14.23 -66.41
CA GLN A 631 1.71 12.91 -66.57
C GLN A 631 2.77 11.77 -66.40
N ALA A 632 2.52 10.46 -66.47
CA ALA A 632 1.42 9.54 -66.12
C ALA A 632 1.95 8.07 -66.32
N THR A 633 1.09 7.05 -66.14
CA THR A 633 1.18 5.65 -66.68
C THR A 633 2.37 4.72 -66.31
N GLU A 634 2.09 3.70 -65.48
CA GLU A 634 1.95 2.25 -65.82
C GLU A 634 2.82 1.54 -66.91
N PRO A 635 2.99 0.19 -66.92
CA PRO A 635 2.60 -0.88 -65.95
C PRO A 635 3.70 -1.97 -65.69
N ALA A 636 3.27 -3.20 -65.31
CA ALA A 636 4.03 -4.46 -65.03
C ALA A 636 4.87 -5.00 -66.23
N GLU A 637 5.69 -6.05 -66.16
CA GLU A 637 5.67 -7.35 -65.40
C GLU A 637 7.13 -7.92 -65.34
N VAL A 638 7.59 -9.04 -64.72
CA VAL A 638 7.06 -10.39 -64.36
C VAL A 638 7.85 -11.00 -63.16
N THR A 639 7.31 -12.05 -62.52
CA THR A 639 7.92 -13.03 -61.57
C THR A 639 8.73 -14.16 -62.29
N PRO A 640 9.56 -15.04 -61.64
CA PRO A 640 9.33 -15.71 -60.34
C PRO A 640 10.56 -16.04 -59.42
N GLU A 641 10.25 -16.74 -58.31
CA GLU A 641 11.00 -17.71 -57.49
C GLU A 641 12.54 -17.89 -57.66
N ALA A 642 13.28 -17.81 -56.54
CA ALA A 642 14.33 -18.78 -56.15
C ALA A 642 14.83 -18.59 -54.69
N ASP A 643 15.46 -19.64 -54.17
CA ASP A 643 15.96 -19.88 -52.81
C ASP A 643 17.04 -18.91 -52.26
N LEU A 644 17.22 -18.91 -50.92
CA LEU A 644 18.35 -18.27 -50.23
C LEU A 644 19.06 -19.23 -49.27
N GLU A 645 20.12 -19.87 -49.77
CA GLU A 645 21.29 -20.34 -49.03
C GLU A 645 22.55 -19.91 -49.82
N PRO A 646 23.75 -19.82 -49.21
CA PRO A 646 24.03 -19.21 -47.91
C PRO A 646 25.25 -18.23 -48.01
N GLU A 647 25.19 -17.05 -47.39
CA GLU A 647 26.33 -16.12 -47.42
C GLU A 647 27.47 -16.53 -46.46
N GLN A 648 28.42 -17.24 -47.06
CA GLN A 648 29.87 -17.27 -46.84
C GLN A 648 30.44 -16.91 -45.45
N VAL A 649 31.14 -17.88 -44.86
CA VAL A 649 32.11 -17.68 -43.78
C VAL A 649 33.33 -16.93 -44.30
N VAL A 650 33.71 -15.84 -43.63
CA VAL A 650 35.03 -15.21 -43.79
C VAL A 650 36.02 -15.87 -42.82
N GLU A 651 37.07 -16.51 -43.35
CA GLU A 651 38.20 -16.99 -42.53
C GLU A 651 39.16 -15.84 -42.20
N ASP A 652 38.95 -15.15 -41.07
CA ASP A 652 40.01 -14.37 -40.42
C ASP A 652 40.70 -15.22 -39.34
N LYS A 653 42.01 -15.45 -39.49
CA LYS A 653 42.83 -16.23 -38.54
C LYS A 653 43.58 -15.31 -37.59
N HIS A 654 43.05 -15.11 -36.38
CA HIS A 654 43.83 -14.67 -35.22
C HIS A 654 43.33 -15.31 -33.91
N ASP A 655 44.18 -15.27 -32.88
CA ASP A 655 44.23 -16.13 -31.67
C ASP A 655 42.97 -16.91 -31.26
N SER A 656 43.06 -18.23 -31.46
CA SER A 656 42.03 -19.21 -31.11
C SER A 656 42.26 -19.85 -29.73
N ASN A 657 41.74 -19.22 -28.67
CA ASN A 657 41.22 -19.98 -27.53
C ASN A 657 40.28 -19.22 -26.60
N SER A 658 40.31 -17.89 -26.61
CA SER A 658 39.58 -16.99 -25.72
C SER A 658 38.08 -17.34 -25.62
N ARG A 659 37.62 -17.76 -24.44
CA ARG A 659 36.22 -18.15 -24.15
C ARG A 659 35.63 -17.22 -23.12
N LEU A 660 34.49 -16.61 -23.44
CA LEU A 660 33.75 -15.85 -22.44
C LEU A 660 33.08 -16.83 -21.48
N VAL A 661 33.51 -16.76 -20.22
CA VAL A 661 32.87 -17.36 -19.05
C VAL A 661 31.67 -16.53 -18.68
N LEU A 662 30.52 -17.18 -18.49
CA LEU A 662 29.32 -16.55 -17.94
C LEU A 662 28.92 -17.26 -16.64
N ILE A 663 28.80 -16.50 -15.56
CA ILE A 663 28.28 -16.96 -14.27
C ILE A 663 26.87 -16.40 -14.10
N THR A 664 25.93 -17.28 -13.83
CA THR A 664 24.51 -16.98 -13.61
C THR A 664 24.03 -17.72 -12.35
N GLN A 665 22.83 -17.41 -11.86
CA GLN A 665 22.23 -18.17 -10.75
C GLN A 665 22.03 -19.67 -11.06
N SER A 666 21.89 -20.07 -12.33
CA SER A 666 21.72 -21.47 -12.74
C SER A 666 23.03 -22.22 -13.03
N GLY A 667 24.17 -21.51 -13.13
CA GLY A 667 25.49 -22.12 -13.25
C GLY A 667 26.52 -21.32 -14.05
N LYS A 668 27.65 -21.98 -14.32
CA LYS A 668 28.74 -21.51 -15.20
C LYS A 668 28.49 -22.00 -16.63
N TYR A 669 28.74 -21.14 -17.60
CA TYR A 669 28.60 -21.39 -19.03
C TYR A 669 29.80 -20.84 -19.81
N TYR A 670 30.04 -21.37 -21.01
CA TYR A 670 31.09 -20.92 -21.93
C TYR A 670 30.50 -20.47 -23.27
N THR A 671 30.98 -19.37 -23.85
CA THR A 671 30.71 -19.04 -25.25
C THR A 671 31.98 -18.64 -26.02
N THR A 672 31.92 -18.83 -27.33
CA THR A 672 32.91 -18.39 -28.32
C THR A 672 32.29 -17.42 -29.34
N GLN A 673 31.19 -16.74 -28.99
CA GLN A 673 30.53 -15.76 -29.85
C GLN A 673 31.30 -14.43 -30.00
N PHE A 674 32.23 -14.15 -29.09
CA PHE A 674 33.00 -12.91 -29.05
C PHE A 674 34.48 -13.21 -29.27
N ALA A 675 35.16 -12.39 -30.08
CA ALA A 675 36.56 -12.59 -30.44
C ALA A 675 37.55 -12.10 -29.37
N ASN A 676 37.13 -11.16 -28.53
CA ASN A 676 37.91 -10.58 -27.43
C ASN A 676 36.98 -10.07 -26.33
N GLU A 677 37.56 -9.72 -25.18
CA GLU A 677 36.83 -9.19 -24.02
C GLU A 677 36.11 -7.87 -24.35
N GLU A 678 36.77 -6.98 -25.11
CA GLU A 678 36.24 -5.67 -25.53
C GLU A 678 34.92 -5.79 -26.30
N LYS A 679 34.79 -6.72 -27.26
CA LYS A 679 33.51 -6.96 -27.98
C LYS A 679 32.46 -7.68 -27.14
N ALA A 680 32.87 -8.45 -26.13
CA ALA A 680 31.94 -9.00 -25.15
C ALA A 680 31.41 -7.89 -24.24
N GLU A 681 32.28 -7.03 -23.72
CA GLU A 681 31.93 -5.90 -22.86
C GLU A 681 31.10 -4.85 -23.60
N GLU A 682 31.41 -4.52 -24.86
CA GLU A 682 30.60 -3.67 -25.73
C GLU A 682 29.17 -4.23 -25.86
N PHE A 683 29.03 -5.49 -26.28
CA PHE A 683 27.73 -6.15 -26.43
C PHE A 683 26.96 -6.26 -25.11
N MET A 684 27.65 -6.53 -24.00
CA MET A 684 27.07 -6.63 -22.66
C MET A 684 26.58 -5.26 -22.16
N CYS A 685 27.41 -4.22 -22.27
CA CYS A 685 27.07 -2.85 -21.89
C CYS A 685 25.86 -2.33 -22.69
N ASP A 686 25.88 -2.49 -24.01
CA ASP A 686 24.74 -2.20 -24.90
C ASP A 686 23.45 -2.86 -24.40
N SER A 687 23.53 -4.16 -24.09
CA SER A 687 22.37 -4.97 -23.65
C SER A 687 21.86 -4.60 -22.25
N LEU A 688 22.64 -3.82 -21.50
CA LEU A 688 22.33 -3.29 -20.17
C LEU A 688 21.90 -1.82 -20.20
N LEU A 689 21.96 -1.14 -21.35
CA LEU A 689 21.46 0.23 -21.48
C LEU A 689 19.94 0.29 -21.26
N PRO A 690 19.42 1.28 -20.49
CA PRO A 690 17.99 1.45 -20.28
C PRO A 690 17.25 1.71 -21.60
N GLY A 691 16.38 0.78 -21.99
CA GLY A 691 15.58 0.86 -23.22
C GLY A 691 15.96 -0.13 -24.32
N GLU A 692 17.08 -0.85 -24.21
CA GLU A 692 17.43 -1.91 -25.16
C GLU A 692 16.65 -3.20 -24.93
N LEU A 693 16.46 -3.98 -26.01
CA LEU A 693 15.87 -5.33 -25.92
C LEU A 693 16.80 -6.26 -25.13
N ASN A 694 16.22 -7.18 -24.36
CA ASN A 694 17.00 -8.18 -23.62
C ASN A 694 17.69 -9.14 -24.61
N ARG A 695 18.98 -8.88 -24.89
CA ARG A 695 19.78 -9.69 -25.83
C ARG A 695 20.20 -11.01 -25.18
N PHE A 696 20.46 -12.02 -26.02
CA PHE A 696 20.79 -13.38 -25.57
C PHE A 696 22.12 -13.88 -26.15
N ILE A 697 22.94 -14.48 -25.29
CA ILE A 697 24.20 -15.13 -25.64
C ILE A 697 23.96 -16.64 -25.76
N LYS A 698 24.40 -17.24 -26.86
CA LYS A 698 24.39 -18.69 -27.09
C LYS A 698 25.64 -19.29 -26.43
N ALA A 699 25.45 -20.04 -25.35
CA ALA A 699 26.52 -20.55 -24.50
C ALA A 699 26.31 -22.01 -24.11
N GLN A 700 27.38 -22.75 -23.90
CA GLN A 700 27.38 -24.15 -23.49
C GLN A 700 27.47 -24.29 -21.97
N ASP A 701 26.59 -25.09 -21.39
CA ASP A 701 26.54 -25.43 -19.97
C ASP A 701 27.75 -26.28 -19.55
N VAL A 702 28.52 -25.82 -18.55
CA VAL A 702 29.74 -26.49 -18.10
C VAL A 702 29.46 -27.83 -17.42
N LYS A 703 28.28 -28.01 -16.83
CA LYS A 703 27.88 -29.25 -16.14
C LYS A 703 27.18 -30.24 -17.07
N THR A 704 26.34 -29.75 -17.99
CA THR A 704 25.49 -30.61 -18.82
C THR A 704 25.91 -30.71 -20.29
N GLY A 705 26.87 -29.91 -20.74
CA GLY A 705 27.33 -29.87 -22.13
C GLY A 705 26.29 -29.35 -23.14
N LYS A 706 25.09 -28.97 -22.70
CA LYS A 706 24.01 -28.49 -23.56
C LYS A 706 24.22 -27.02 -23.91
N VAL A 707 23.98 -26.68 -25.18
CA VAL A 707 23.90 -25.28 -25.62
C VAL A 707 22.57 -24.68 -25.17
N ARG A 708 22.63 -23.52 -24.52
CA ARG A 708 21.48 -22.72 -24.08
C ARG A 708 21.58 -21.29 -24.65
N HIS A 709 20.49 -20.53 -24.59
CA HIS A 709 20.51 -19.08 -24.78
C HIS A 709 20.37 -18.41 -23.40
N ILE A 710 21.27 -17.51 -23.07
CA ILE A 710 21.38 -16.84 -21.77
C ILE A 710 21.08 -15.36 -21.97
N SER A 711 20.04 -14.86 -21.30
CA SER A 711 19.73 -13.43 -21.25
C SER A 711 20.91 -12.68 -20.62
N VAL A 712 21.34 -11.57 -21.22
CA VAL A 712 22.43 -10.76 -20.65
C VAL A 712 22.10 -10.30 -19.22
N ARG A 713 20.83 -9.94 -18.96
CA ARG A 713 20.34 -9.53 -17.64
C ARG A 713 20.31 -10.65 -16.58
N ALA A 714 20.63 -11.89 -16.95
CA ALA A 714 20.73 -13.03 -16.02
C ALA A 714 22.19 -13.39 -15.65
N ILE A 715 23.17 -12.68 -16.21
CA ILE A 715 24.60 -12.85 -15.94
C ILE A 715 24.96 -11.99 -14.72
N LEU A 716 25.58 -12.63 -13.72
CA LEU A 716 26.03 -11.99 -12.49
C LEU A 716 27.49 -11.51 -12.59
N GLU A 717 28.30 -12.26 -13.32
CA GLU A 717 29.75 -12.08 -13.48
C GLU A 717 30.18 -12.74 -14.81
N TRP A 718 31.17 -12.15 -15.48
CA TRP A 718 31.78 -12.69 -16.68
C TRP A 718 33.29 -12.41 -16.71
N SER A 719 34.04 -13.22 -17.46
CA SER A 719 35.47 -13.07 -17.69
C SER A 719 35.90 -13.85 -18.92
N MET A 720 37.07 -13.55 -19.50
CA MET A 720 37.67 -14.40 -20.53
C MET A 720 38.57 -15.49 -19.91
N GLU A 721 38.45 -16.73 -20.40
CA GLU A 721 39.36 -17.88 -20.20
C GLU A 721 40.20 -18.17 -21.45
#